data_AF-A0A970GZB5-F1
#
_entry.id   AF-A0A970GZB5-F1
#
_cell.length_a   1.000
_cell.length_b   1.000
_cell.length_c   1.000
_cell.angle_alpha   90.00
_cell.angle_beta   90.00
_cell.angle_gamma   90.00
#
_symmetry.space_group_name_H-M   'P 1'
#
loop_
_entity.id
_entity.type
_entity.pdbx_description
1 polymer ?
#
loop_
_entity_poly.entity_id
_entity_poly.type
_entity_poly.pdbx_seq_one_letter_code
_entity_poly.pdbx_strand_id
1 'polypeptide(L)'
;GGPAGLSCAYFLRMNGHAVTIFDAMPELGGMLMYGIPEYRLPKEVLKKEIDMILSMGVEVKTNTKIGCDIALEDIKKEYDAVIVAIGAWKSTKMNIPGEDFEGVYGGIDFLRNVAMSGVLHDSREKIVSTLGVGKRVAVVGGGNTAMDACRTAVRIGADEVYTLYRRTREEMPADPVEVEEAMEEGVVFKFLSNPLEIIGEDGKVKRIKVQKMKLGEPDASGRRSPVPIEGAFEELEVDAVIIAIGQSIDIEGFESLQTTRKRTIIADENTFMTSMEGVFACGDVTNAGPDIAIAAIGEAQKAAFSVHKYLGGEIDHIYGNIKEYDFYSKRELTPEDVREIFKDREIEYRPDIDIVEADIRRKNFKEFVPIYTEEEAQKEAMRCLECGCMDYFECKLIDYANKYGVAPERFEGDVHNRRKPSTHPHIVRDPDKCILCGLCVRLCEEVRGITALGLVGRGFDTIVEPEMRKVLEETECDSCGLCVSACPTGALVERQSLIKAVPLNERYIISTCGLCSKACGIKAAVYGNRVVRVLPALDTRNADVLCRKGRFMYIDVLSSNRLKSAYINDTECDVDKACGYIIEEIRKNTGKKVVFVSAGYTNELVDKVLVFADAIGAEVVSGALGQKQSEDNTAFFGVNEFGLRMKGIKAFEDAASLKEEIEKGDVSVLVSFGDPLDGISLDNVEFKAFMSLYMPKHEGVNAVLPDSSYFEINGTFTRKSEDGTVEDRKANACIRPIGGVDSSEILDILCGKVCG
;
A
#
# COMPACT_ATOMS: atom_id res chain seq x y z
N GLY A 1 1.84 -10.72 24.12
CA GLY A 1 1.20 -11.03 22.83
C GLY A 1 -0.13 -10.31 22.59
N GLY A 2 -0.35 -9.12 23.15
CA GLY A 2 -1.41 -8.20 22.71
C GLY A 2 -1.03 -7.38 21.46
N PRO A 3 -1.83 -6.37 21.07
CA PRO A 3 -1.59 -5.56 19.86
C PRO A 3 -0.17 -5.01 19.80
N ALA A 4 0.29 -4.34 20.86
CA ALA A 4 1.66 -3.79 20.90
C ALA A 4 2.75 -4.88 20.77
N GLY A 5 2.61 -6.00 21.49
CA GLY A 5 3.59 -7.08 21.44
C GLY A 5 3.65 -7.78 20.07
N LEU A 6 2.50 -8.02 19.44
CA LEU A 6 2.41 -8.61 18.10
C LEU A 6 2.98 -7.67 17.03
N SER A 7 2.66 -6.38 17.10
CA SER A 7 3.22 -5.38 16.18
C SER A 7 4.73 -5.23 16.34
N CYS A 8 5.25 -5.22 17.58
CA CYS A 8 6.70 -5.25 17.82
C CYS A 8 7.34 -6.47 17.17
N ALA A 9 6.75 -7.66 17.34
CA ALA A 9 7.27 -8.88 16.73
C ALA A 9 7.29 -8.78 15.20
N TYR A 10 6.22 -8.30 14.58
CA TYR A 10 6.14 -8.07 13.13
C TYR A 10 7.28 -7.16 12.64
N PHE A 11 7.45 -5.98 13.22
CA PHE A 11 8.46 -5.02 12.78
C PHE A 11 9.89 -5.50 13.07
N LEU A 12 10.13 -6.20 14.18
CA LEU A 12 11.45 -6.77 14.47
C LEU A 12 11.81 -7.91 13.50
N ARG A 13 10.84 -8.77 13.14
CA ARG A 13 11.04 -9.81 12.10
C ARG A 13 11.31 -9.21 10.74
N MET A 14 10.60 -8.14 10.35
CA MET A 14 10.89 -7.38 9.12
C MET A 14 12.33 -6.86 9.07
N ASN A 15 12.90 -6.52 10.23
CA ASN A 15 14.29 -6.06 10.37
C ASN A 15 15.30 -7.21 10.57
N GLY A 16 14.89 -8.47 10.46
CA GLY A 16 15.78 -9.64 10.51
C GLY A 16 16.08 -10.20 11.90
N HIS A 17 15.47 -9.68 12.97
CA HIS A 17 15.73 -10.14 14.34
C HIS A 17 14.96 -11.41 14.68
N ALA A 18 15.54 -12.33 15.46
CA ALA A 18 14.79 -13.44 16.05
C ALA A 18 13.90 -12.93 17.19
N VAL A 19 12.66 -13.43 17.28
CA VAL A 19 11.68 -12.94 18.26
C VAL A 19 10.95 -14.11 18.93
N THR A 20 10.88 -14.06 20.26
CA THR A 20 10.01 -14.92 21.08
C THR A 20 8.99 -14.06 21.83
N ILE A 21 7.71 -14.42 21.77
CA ILE A 21 6.64 -13.78 22.55
C ILE A 21 6.30 -14.67 23.74
N PHE A 22 6.34 -14.10 24.94
CA PHE A 22 5.76 -14.68 26.15
C PHE A 22 4.38 -14.05 26.39
N ASP A 23 3.36 -14.87 26.64
CA ASP A 23 2.01 -14.40 26.95
C ASP A 23 1.36 -15.25 28.04
N ALA A 24 0.68 -14.60 28.99
CA ALA A 24 -0.02 -15.28 30.07
C ALA A 24 -1.31 -15.97 29.60
N MET A 25 -1.90 -15.50 28.50
CA MET A 25 -3.14 -16.03 27.96
C MET A 25 -2.89 -17.21 27.01
N PRO A 26 -3.87 -18.12 26.84
CA PRO A 26 -3.72 -19.29 25.97
C PRO A 26 -3.69 -18.96 24.48
N GLU A 27 -4.38 -17.91 24.05
CA GLU A 27 -4.38 -17.41 22.67
C GLU A 27 -3.78 -15.99 22.63
N LEU A 28 -3.15 -15.63 21.50
CA LEU A 28 -2.60 -14.30 21.30
C LEU A 28 -3.69 -13.29 20.91
N GLY A 29 -3.32 -12.00 20.91
CA GLY A 29 -4.20 -10.88 20.55
C GLY A 29 -4.56 -9.98 21.73
N GLY A 30 -4.34 -10.42 22.97
CA GLY A 30 -4.55 -9.62 24.18
C GLY A 30 -5.94 -8.98 24.22
N MET A 31 -6.05 -7.67 24.42
CA MET A 31 -7.35 -6.98 24.47
C MET A 31 -8.18 -7.11 23.18
N LEU A 32 -7.55 -7.30 22.01
CA LEU A 32 -8.30 -7.56 20.77
C LEU A 32 -9.01 -8.92 20.83
N MET A 33 -8.37 -9.92 21.43
CA MET A 33 -8.92 -11.26 21.56
C MET A 33 -9.93 -11.34 22.72
N TYR A 34 -9.62 -10.73 23.84
CA TYR A 34 -10.34 -10.95 25.10
C TYR A 34 -11.18 -9.76 25.61
N GLY A 35 -10.88 -8.54 25.15
CA GLY A 35 -11.55 -7.32 25.61
C GLY A 35 -12.59 -6.77 24.63
N ILE A 36 -12.41 -6.98 23.32
CA ILE A 36 -13.34 -6.49 22.30
C ILE A 36 -14.34 -7.60 21.92
N PRO A 37 -15.65 -7.37 21.94
CA PRO A 37 -16.64 -8.37 21.54
C PRO A 37 -16.51 -8.83 20.08
N GLU A 38 -16.85 -10.10 19.81
CA GLU A 38 -16.71 -10.71 18.49
C GLU A 38 -17.59 -10.08 17.40
N TYR A 39 -18.76 -9.55 17.78
CA TYR A 39 -19.64 -8.85 16.83
C TYR A 39 -19.03 -7.54 16.30
N ARG A 40 -18.00 -7.00 16.97
CA ARG A 40 -17.21 -5.84 16.52
C ARG A 40 -15.93 -6.23 15.84
N LEU A 41 -15.27 -7.27 16.35
CA LEU A 41 -13.99 -7.74 15.87
C LEU A 41 -14.03 -9.26 15.72
N PRO A 42 -14.32 -9.77 14.51
CA PRO A 42 -14.41 -11.20 14.23
C PRO A 42 -13.11 -11.92 14.62
N LYS A 43 -13.22 -12.94 15.48
CA LYS A 43 -12.04 -13.63 16.04
C LYS A 43 -11.29 -14.43 14.98
N GLU A 44 -12.00 -14.94 13.99
CA GLU A 44 -11.40 -15.63 12.85
C GLU A 44 -10.51 -14.71 12.01
N VAL A 45 -10.90 -13.45 11.82
CA VAL A 45 -10.10 -12.46 11.07
C VAL A 45 -8.86 -12.10 11.87
N LEU A 46 -9.02 -11.79 13.16
CA LEU A 46 -7.90 -11.52 14.06
C LEU A 46 -6.90 -12.69 14.09
N LYS A 47 -7.39 -13.92 14.12
CA LYS A 47 -6.53 -15.12 14.10
C LYS A 47 -5.72 -15.23 12.82
N LYS A 48 -6.33 -14.98 11.64
CA LYS A 48 -5.61 -14.95 10.35
C LYS A 48 -4.49 -13.91 10.34
N GLU A 49 -4.72 -12.72 10.90
CA GLU A 49 -3.69 -11.69 11.00
C GLU A 49 -2.55 -12.08 11.95
N ILE A 50 -2.88 -12.69 13.10
CA ILE A 50 -1.88 -13.22 14.03
C ILE A 50 -1.06 -14.32 13.34
N ASP A 51 -1.71 -15.28 12.69
CA ASP A 51 -1.05 -16.39 11.99
C ASP A 51 -0.10 -15.89 10.90
N MET A 52 -0.44 -14.79 10.21
CA MET A 52 0.46 -14.13 9.27
C MET A 52 1.75 -13.64 9.97
N ILE A 53 1.65 -13.00 11.14
CA ILE A 53 2.82 -12.58 11.92
C ILE A 53 3.64 -13.79 12.37
N LEU A 54 2.98 -14.84 12.86
CA LEU A 54 3.66 -16.06 13.31
C LEU A 54 4.39 -16.77 12.16
N SER A 55 3.83 -16.76 10.95
CA SER A 55 4.43 -17.34 9.75
C SER A 55 5.78 -16.71 9.37
N MET A 56 6.10 -15.53 9.92
CA MET A 56 7.40 -14.88 9.76
C MET A 56 8.50 -15.52 10.62
N GLY A 57 8.20 -16.57 11.40
CA GLY A 57 9.14 -17.26 12.27
C GLY A 57 9.22 -16.66 13.68
N VAL A 58 8.09 -16.16 14.21
CA VAL A 58 7.99 -15.72 15.61
C VAL A 58 7.74 -16.95 16.49
N GLU A 59 8.57 -17.16 17.50
CA GLU A 59 8.34 -18.18 18.51
C GLU A 59 7.36 -17.69 19.58
N VAL A 60 6.52 -18.57 20.11
CA VAL A 60 5.49 -18.18 21.09
C VAL A 60 5.49 -19.16 22.26
N LYS A 61 5.43 -18.59 23.47
CA LYS A 61 5.24 -19.29 24.74
C LYS A 61 3.99 -18.70 25.41
N THR A 62 2.83 -19.28 25.12
CA THR A 62 1.55 -18.94 25.76
C THR A 62 1.44 -19.59 27.15
N ASN A 63 0.42 -19.22 27.92
CA ASN A 63 0.23 -19.69 29.29
C ASN A 63 1.47 -19.49 30.19
N THR A 64 2.24 -18.43 29.94
CA THR A 64 3.47 -18.11 30.68
C THR A 64 3.35 -16.69 31.23
N LYS A 65 3.06 -16.57 32.53
CA LYS A 65 2.95 -15.29 33.24
C LYS A 65 4.32 -14.87 33.80
N ILE A 66 4.81 -13.72 33.35
CA ILE A 66 6.04 -13.11 33.88
C ILE A 66 5.86 -12.75 35.35
N GLY A 67 6.87 -13.03 36.17
CA GLY A 67 6.84 -12.88 37.63
C GLY A 67 6.27 -14.07 38.38
N CYS A 68 5.57 -14.98 37.69
CA CYS A 68 5.06 -16.22 38.28
C CYS A 68 5.78 -17.45 37.73
N ASP A 69 5.80 -17.62 36.41
CA ASP A 69 6.38 -18.78 35.74
C ASP A 69 7.85 -18.56 35.35
N ILE A 70 8.21 -17.31 35.04
CA ILE A 70 9.57 -16.89 34.70
C ILE A 70 9.81 -15.45 35.15
N ALA A 71 11.00 -15.15 35.68
CA ALA A 71 11.39 -13.81 36.10
C ALA A 71 11.86 -12.96 34.91
N LEU A 72 11.60 -11.64 34.95
CA LEU A 72 12.06 -10.71 33.92
C LEU A 72 13.59 -10.74 33.77
N GLU A 73 14.31 -10.89 34.88
CA GLU A 73 15.77 -10.91 34.92
C GLU A 73 16.36 -12.15 34.22
N ASP A 74 15.63 -13.25 34.15
CA ASP A 74 16.09 -14.45 33.45
C ASP A 74 15.88 -14.31 31.94
N ILE A 75 14.75 -13.74 31.53
CA ILE A 75 14.53 -13.34 30.12
C ILE A 75 15.64 -12.36 29.68
N LYS A 76 15.95 -11.37 30.52
CA LYS A 76 17.01 -10.39 30.24
C LYS A 76 18.38 -11.03 29.96
N LYS A 77 18.70 -12.15 30.62
CA LYS A 77 19.99 -12.85 30.44
C LYS A 77 20.01 -13.69 29.16
N GLU A 78 18.86 -14.18 28.72
CA GLU A 78 18.74 -15.06 27.55
C GLU A 78 18.60 -14.28 26.23
N TYR A 79 18.09 -13.04 26.28
CA TYR A 79 17.78 -12.23 25.11
C TYR A 79 18.55 -10.90 25.09
N ASP A 80 19.02 -10.48 23.91
CA ASP A 80 19.81 -9.25 23.73
C ASP A 80 19.01 -7.97 24.04
N ALA A 81 17.70 -8.01 23.79
CA ALA A 81 16.76 -6.95 24.13
C ALA A 81 15.39 -7.52 24.53
N VAL A 82 14.69 -6.83 25.42
CA VAL A 82 13.36 -7.23 25.92
C VAL A 82 12.37 -6.08 25.76
N ILE A 83 11.17 -6.37 25.26
CA ILE A 83 10.06 -5.41 25.19
C ILE A 83 8.93 -5.85 26.13
N VAL A 84 8.52 -4.96 27.04
CA VAL A 84 7.39 -5.13 27.94
C VAL A 84 6.14 -4.51 27.31
N ALA A 85 5.14 -5.34 27.01
CA ALA A 85 3.90 -4.93 26.33
C ALA A 85 2.67 -5.62 26.95
N ILE A 86 2.52 -5.47 28.28
CA ILE A 86 1.59 -6.27 29.09
C ILE A 86 0.13 -5.79 29.06
N GLY A 87 -0.18 -4.59 28.55
CA GLY A 87 -1.55 -4.09 28.41
C GLY A 87 -2.28 -3.84 29.75
N ALA A 88 -3.51 -3.31 29.68
CA ALA A 88 -4.29 -2.89 30.85
C ALA A 88 -5.37 -3.89 31.31
N TRP A 89 -4.96 -5.01 31.92
CA TRP A 89 -5.87 -6.11 32.25
C TRP A 89 -6.74 -5.93 33.51
N LYS A 90 -6.48 -4.94 34.36
CA LYS A 90 -7.22 -4.77 35.63
C LYS A 90 -8.32 -3.73 35.51
N SER A 91 -9.55 -4.10 35.85
CA SER A 91 -10.65 -3.13 35.97
C SER A 91 -10.49 -2.24 37.19
N THR A 92 -10.82 -0.95 37.03
CA THR A 92 -10.79 0.02 38.14
C THR A 92 -11.98 -0.21 39.08
N LYS A 93 -11.70 -0.27 40.38
CA LYS A 93 -12.73 -0.38 41.44
C LYS A 93 -13.44 0.96 41.69
N MET A 94 -14.74 0.91 41.96
CA MET A 94 -15.56 2.01 42.46
C MET A 94 -15.23 2.38 43.91
N ASN A 95 -14.80 1.41 44.72
CA ASN A 95 -14.57 1.54 46.16
C ASN A 95 -15.85 1.89 46.93
N ILE A 96 -16.92 1.13 46.70
CA ILE A 96 -18.21 1.28 47.40
C ILE A 96 -18.57 0.00 48.16
N PRO A 97 -19.44 0.07 49.19
CA PRO A 97 -19.90 -1.13 49.88
C PRO A 97 -20.62 -2.10 48.93
N GLY A 98 -20.37 -3.41 49.11
CA GLY A 98 -20.96 -4.49 48.31
C GLY A 98 -20.29 -4.75 46.95
N GLU A 99 -19.18 -4.08 46.65
CA GLU A 99 -18.43 -4.27 45.39
C GLU A 99 -17.83 -5.67 45.20
N ASP A 100 -17.64 -6.43 46.27
CA ASP A 100 -17.09 -7.79 46.22
C ASP A 100 -18.18 -8.90 46.28
N PHE A 101 -19.46 -8.57 46.09
CA PHE A 101 -20.54 -9.57 46.07
C PHE A 101 -20.52 -10.46 44.82
N GLU A 102 -21.06 -11.68 44.94
CA GLU A 102 -21.33 -12.53 43.78
C GLU A 102 -22.30 -11.82 42.82
N GLY A 103 -22.00 -11.85 41.51
CA GLY A 103 -22.74 -11.12 40.48
C GLY A 103 -22.23 -9.70 40.22
N VAL A 104 -21.17 -9.26 40.92
CA VAL A 104 -20.44 -8.03 40.60
C VAL A 104 -19.18 -8.37 39.81
N TYR A 105 -19.00 -7.74 38.65
CA TYR A 105 -17.90 -8.02 37.72
C TYR A 105 -17.16 -6.74 37.35
N GLY A 106 -15.85 -6.83 37.15
CA GLY A 106 -15.12 -5.83 36.38
C GLY A 106 -15.52 -5.90 34.90
N GLY A 107 -15.58 -4.78 34.20
CA GLY A 107 -15.96 -4.75 32.77
C GLY A 107 -15.03 -5.60 31.90
N ILE A 108 -13.72 -5.52 32.13
CA ILE A 108 -12.74 -6.34 31.42
C ILE A 108 -12.91 -7.82 31.76
N ASP A 109 -13.09 -8.13 33.05
CA ASP A 109 -13.25 -9.51 33.51
C ASP A 109 -14.50 -10.16 32.92
N PHE A 110 -15.61 -9.41 32.87
CA PHE A 110 -16.84 -9.85 32.24
C PHE A 110 -16.64 -10.17 30.76
N LEU A 111 -16.10 -9.24 29.98
CA LEU A 111 -15.87 -9.44 28.54
C LEU A 111 -14.89 -10.58 28.26
N ARG A 112 -13.81 -10.67 29.05
CA ARG A 112 -12.83 -11.76 28.97
C ARG A 112 -13.47 -13.12 29.25
N ASN A 113 -14.30 -13.23 30.29
CA ASN A 113 -15.00 -14.47 30.63
C ASN A 113 -15.96 -14.89 29.51
N VAL A 114 -16.66 -13.94 28.90
CA VAL A 114 -17.53 -14.19 27.74
C VAL A 114 -16.71 -14.69 26.55
N ALA A 115 -15.59 -14.03 26.23
CA ALA A 115 -14.70 -14.44 25.13
C ALA A 115 -14.11 -15.85 25.34
N MET A 116 -13.76 -16.20 26.59
CA MET A 116 -13.18 -17.48 26.97
C MET A 116 -14.20 -18.64 27.06
N SER A 117 -15.49 -18.34 26.90
CA SER A 117 -16.56 -19.31 27.15
C SER A 117 -16.63 -20.46 26.15
N GLY A 118 -16.17 -20.25 24.91
CA GLY A 118 -16.27 -21.21 23.82
C GLY A 118 -17.69 -21.48 23.31
N VAL A 119 -18.72 -20.74 23.76
CA VAL A 119 -20.13 -20.99 23.39
C VAL A 119 -20.76 -19.90 22.53
N LEU A 120 -20.01 -18.87 22.10
CA LEU A 120 -20.57 -17.70 21.40
C LEU A 120 -21.18 -18.01 20.02
N HIS A 121 -20.85 -19.16 19.44
CA HIS A 121 -21.40 -19.65 18.18
C HIS A 121 -22.48 -20.73 18.35
N ASP A 122 -22.84 -21.08 19.58
CA ASP A 122 -23.91 -22.04 19.86
C ASP A 122 -25.30 -21.41 19.72
N SER A 123 -26.35 -22.21 19.95
CA SER A 123 -27.71 -21.69 20.02
C SER A 123 -27.85 -20.66 21.14
N ARG A 124 -28.76 -19.69 20.96
CA ARG A 124 -29.00 -18.65 21.97
C ARG A 124 -29.34 -19.28 23.32
N GLU A 125 -30.13 -20.35 23.36
CA GLU A 125 -30.48 -21.06 24.58
C GLU A 125 -29.24 -21.61 25.30
N LYS A 126 -28.25 -22.09 24.54
CA LYS A 126 -26.99 -22.60 25.09
C LYS A 126 -26.10 -21.47 25.64
N ILE A 127 -26.02 -20.34 24.93
CA ILE A 127 -25.32 -19.13 25.40
C ILE A 127 -25.95 -18.66 26.72
N VAL A 128 -27.28 -18.46 26.74
CA VAL A 128 -28.00 -17.95 27.91
C VAL A 128 -27.87 -18.90 29.10
N SER A 129 -28.02 -20.21 28.90
CA SER A 129 -27.90 -21.19 29.98
C SER A 129 -26.47 -21.34 30.53
N THR A 130 -25.44 -20.96 29.76
CA THR A 130 -24.03 -21.09 30.16
C THR A 130 -23.46 -19.79 30.73
N LEU A 131 -23.81 -18.64 30.14
CA LEU A 131 -23.23 -17.33 30.45
C LEU A 131 -24.20 -16.33 31.05
N GLY A 132 -25.50 -16.64 31.07
CA GLY A 132 -26.54 -15.70 31.49
C GLY A 132 -26.22 -15.03 32.83
N VAL A 133 -26.25 -13.70 32.83
CA VAL A 133 -25.93 -12.86 33.99
C VAL A 133 -27.15 -12.48 34.83
N GLY A 134 -28.25 -13.21 34.66
CA GLY A 134 -29.55 -12.86 35.21
C GLY A 134 -30.38 -12.00 34.26
N LYS A 135 -31.54 -11.54 34.74
CA LYS A 135 -32.52 -10.82 33.94
C LYS A 135 -32.24 -9.32 33.92
N ARG A 136 -31.77 -8.76 35.03
CA ARG A 136 -31.57 -7.31 35.20
C ARG A 136 -30.11 -7.00 35.48
N VAL A 137 -29.45 -6.28 34.58
CA VAL A 137 -28.01 -6.00 34.66
C VAL A 137 -27.78 -4.49 34.72
N ALA A 138 -26.99 -4.02 35.68
CA ALA A 138 -26.51 -2.63 35.70
C ALA A 138 -25.04 -2.55 35.29
N VAL A 139 -24.75 -1.81 34.23
CA VAL A 139 -23.39 -1.48 33.80
C VAL A 139 -23.07 -0.07 34.26
N VAL A 140 -21.97 0.10 35.00
CA VAL A 140 -21.51 1.39 35.50
C VAL A 140 -20.40 1.92 34.61
N GLY A 141 -20.64 3.03 33.91
CA GLY A 141 -19.67 3.61 32.99
C GLY A 141 -20.34 4.31 31.83
N GLY A 142 -19.52 4.89 30.94
CA GLY A 142 -20.00 5.54 29.73
C GLY A 142 -18.98 5.58 28.58
N GLY A 143 -17.90 4.80 28.69
CA GLY A 143 -16.92 4.63 27.60
C GLY A 143 -17.20 3.38 26.77
N ASN A 144 -16.38 3.13 25.74
CA ASN A 144 -16.58 2.01 24.81
C ASN A 144 -16.67 0.66 25.53
N THR A 145 -15.83 0.40 26.54
CA THR A 145 -15.93 -0.84 27.35
C THR A 145 -17.29 -0.99 28.04
N ALA A 146 -17.93 0.10 28.45
CA ALA A 146 -19.27 0.04 29.05
C ALA A 146 -20.33 -0.28 27.98
N MET A 147 -20.22 0.28 26.78
CA MET A 147 -21.13 -0.04 25.67
C MET A 147 -20.96 -1.50 25.22
N ASP A 148 -19.72 -1.97 25.11
CA ASP A 148 -19.40 -3.37 24.82
C ASP A 148 -20.01 -4.31 25.87
N ALA A 149 -19.88 -3.98 27.16
CA ALA A 149 -20.46 -4.75 28.25
C ALA A 149 -22.00 -4.75 28.20
N CYS A 150 -22.63 -3.61 27.96
CA CYS A 150 -24.09 -3.51 27.84
C CYS A 150 -24.62 -4.40 26.71
N ARG A 151 -24.08 -4.22 25.51
CA ARG A 151 -24.52 -4.91 24.30
C ARG A 151 -24.21 -6.41 24.35
N THR A 152 -23.13 -6.79 25.04
CA THR A 152 -22.82 -8.18 25.35
C THR A 152 -23.81 -8.77 26.34
N ALA A 153 -24.17 -8.05 27.42
CA ALA A 153 -25.17 -8.49 28.40
C ALA A 153 -26.54 -8.75 27.74
N VAL A 154 -26.96 -7.90 26.80
CA VAL A 154 -28.18 -8.11 26.01
C VAL A 154 -28.09 -9.43 25.22
N ARG A 155 -26.97 -9.67 24.52
CA ARG A 155 -26.77 -10.86 23.67
C ARG A 155 -26.72 -12.17 24.44
N ILE A 156 -26.19 -12.16 25.67
CA ILE A 156 -26.15 -13.34 26.54
C ILE A 156 -27.45 -13.54 27.34
N GLY A 157 -28.49 -12.75 27.07
CA GLY A 157 -29.86 -13.04 27.51
C GLY A 157 -30.39 -12.23 28.69
N ALA A 158 -29.79 -11.09 29.02
CA ALA A 158 -30.42 -10.16 29.96
C ALA A 158 -31.73 -9.60 29.36
N ASP A 159 -32.78 -9.53 30.18
CA ASP A 159 -34.08 -8.98 29.81
C ASP A 159 -34.05 -7.44 29.85
N GLU A 160 -33.39 -6.87 30.86
CA GLU A 160 -33.21 -5.43 31.05
C GLU A 160 -31.75 -5.11 31.37
N VAL A 161 -31.15 -4.23 30.57
CA VAL A 161 -29.78 -3.75 30.78
C VAL A 161 -29.81 -2.25 31.01
N TYR A 162 -29.27 -1.81 32.14
CA TYR A 162 -29.14 -0.41 32.52
C TYR A 162 -27.70 0.06 32.33
N THR A 163 -27.50 1.23 31.73
CA THR A 163 -26.23 1.98 31.85
C THR A 163 -26.40 3.06 32.91
N LEU A 164 -25.59 3.01 33.98
CA LEU A 164 -25.52 4.03 35.01
C LEU A 164 -24.36 4.97 34.69
N TYR A 165 -24.68 6.20 34.28
CA TYR A 165 -23.68 7.20 33.96
C TYR A 165 -23.89 8.48 34.77
N ARG A 166 -22.82 8.95 35.42
CA ARG A 166 -22.88 10.09 36.36
C ARG A 166 -23.06 11.46 35.70
N ARG A 167 -23.03 11.54 34.36
CA ARG A 167 -23.22 12.77 33.57
C ARG A 167 -24.32 12.57 32.51
N THR A 168 -24.47 13.50 31.56
CA THR A 168 -25.43 13.39 30.45
C THR A 168 -24.80 12.73 29.23
N ARG A 169 -25.59 12.51 28.18
CA ARG A 169 -25.13 11.91 26.91
C ARG A 169 -23.97 12.72 26.30
N GLU A 170 -24.02 14.04 26.38
CA GLU A 170 -23.03 14.94 25.76
C GLU A 170 -21.62 14.77 26.32
N GLU A 171 -21.49 14.35 27.59
CA GLU A 171 -20.18 14.12 28.22
C GLU A 171 -19.73 12.65 28.19
N MET A 172 -20.47 11.75 27.53
CA MET A 172 -20.07 10.35 27.39
C MET A 172 -18.80 10.23 26.56
N PRO A 173 -17.78 9.49 27.03
CA PRO A 173 -16.55 9.27 26.26
C PRO A 173 -16.69 8.20 25.17
N ALA A 174 -17.77 7.42 25.17
CA ALA A 174 -18.00 6.42 24.13
C ALA A 174 -18.28 7.07 22.76
N ASP A 175 -17.96 6.34 21.70
CA ASP A 175 -18.32 6.77 20.34
C ASP A 175 -19.85 6.96 20.24
N PRO A 176 -20.35 8.10 19.70
CA PRO A 176 -21.78 8.34 19.56
C PRO A 176 -22.55 7.22 18.85
N VAL A 177 -21.93 6.55 17.88
CA VAL A 177 -22.52 5.43 17.15
C VAL A 177 -22.75 4.25 18.09
N GLU A 178 -21.78 3.92 18.95
CA GLU A 178 -21.93 2.82 19.92
C GLU A 178 -23.04 3.09 20.94
N VAL A 179 -23.21 4.35 21.35
CA VAL A 179 -24.28 4.76 22.27
C VAL A 179 -25.64 4.60 21.61
N GLU A 180 -25.79 5.03 20.35
CA GLU A 180 -27.02 4.90 19.59
C GLU A 180 -27.39 3.43 19.36
N GLU A 181 -26.44 2.62 18.89
CA GLU A 181 -26.65 1.19 18.69
C GLU A 181 -27.03 0.45 19.98
N ALA A 182 -26.44 0.81 21.12
CA ALA A 182 -26.83 0.26 22.42
C ALA A 182 -28.27 0.63 22.79
N MET A 183 -28.70 1.87 22.53
CA MET A 183 -30.08 2.31 22.75
C MET A 183 -31.05 1.53 21.86
N GLU A 184 -30.73 1.35 20.57
CA GLU A 184 -31.54 0.57 19.62
C GLU A 184 -31.69 -0.90 20.03
N GLU A 185 -30.65 -1.49 20.63
CA GLU A 185 -30.68 -2.86 21.15
C GLU A 185 -31.46 -2.99 22.48
N GLY A 186 -31.94 -1.88 23.05
CA GLY A 186 -32.81 -1.84 24.22
C GLY A 186 -32.12 -1.52 25.54
N VAL A 187 -30.88 -1.03 25.52
CA VAL A 187 -30.17 -0.60 26.74
C VAL A 187 -30.82 0.66 27.31
N VAL A 188 -31.17 0.63 28.59
CA VAL A 188 -31.80 1.74 29.30
C VAL A 188 -30.74 2.65 29.91
N PHE A 189 -30.59 3.85 29.37
CA PHE A 189 -29.63 4.83 29.88
C PHE A 189 -30.18 5.60 31.07
N LYS A 190 -29.58 5.40 32.24
CA LYS A 190 -29.80 6.18 33.46
C LYS A 190 -28.70 7.21 33.57
N PHE A 191 -28.88 8.35 32.91
CA PHE A 191 -28.00 9.51 33.05
C PHE A 191 -28.08 10.11 34.45
N LEU A 192 -27.09 10.95 34.77
CA LEU A 192 -27.00 11.65 36.05
C LEU A 192 -27.18 10.71 37.26
N SER A 193 -26.60 9.53 37.16
CA SER A 193 -26.76 8.43 38.11
C SER A 193 -25.39 7.88 38.49
N ASN A 194 -25.06 7.91 39.78
CA ASN A 194 -23.81 7.38 40.30
C ASN A 194 -24.08 6.34 41.39
N PRO A 195 -23.53 5.12 41.29
CA PRO A 195 -23.65 4.13 42.36
C PRO A 195 -23.12 4.65 43.70
N LEU A 196 -23.83 4.33 44.78
CA LEU A 196 -23.42 4.65 46.15
C LEU A 196 -23.12 3.38 46.96
N GLU A 197 -23.92 2.34 46.76
CA GLU A 197 -23.84 1.07 47.49
C GLU A 197 -24.48 -0.04 46.67
N ILE A 198 -23.88 -1.23 46.68
CA ILE A 198 -24.47 -2.46 46.16
C ILE A 198 -25.04 -3.23 47.35
N ILE A 199 -26.31 -3.61 47.27
CA ILE A 199 -27.04 -4.28 48.34
C ILE A 199 -27.26 -5.74 47.93
N GLY A 200 -26.76 -6.65 48.76
CA GLY A 200 -26.85 -8.08 48.53
C GLY A 200 -27.72 -8.82 49.54
N GLU A 201 -28.06 -10.05 49.18
CA GLU A 201 -28.69 -11.07 50.03
C GLU A 201 -27.84 -12.34 49.93
N ASP A 202 -27.45 -12.93 51.06
CA ASP A 202 -26.56 -14.11 51.14
C ASP A 202 -25.22 -13.95 50.37
N GLY A 203 -24.70 -12.71 50.31
CA GLY A 203 -23.44 -12.41 49.60
C GLY A 203 -23.57 -12.25 48.09
N LYS A 204 -24.79 -12.32 47.54
CA LYS A 204 -25.10 -12.11 46.12
C LYS A 204 -25.82 -10.79 45.90
N VAL A 205 -25.53 -10.11 44.80
CA VAL A 205 -26.19 -8.84 44.45
C VAL A 205 -27.70 -9.02 44.26
N LYS A 206 -28.48 -8.06 44.77
CA LYS A 206 -29.94 -8.00 44.62
C LYS A 206 -30.43 -6.63 44.18
N ARG A 207 -29.77 -5.57 44.66
CA ARG A 207 -30.10 -4.17 44.34
C ARG A 207 -28.84 -3.32 44.25
N ILE A 208 -28.95 -2.22 43.52
CA ILE A 208 -27.95 -1.14 43.51
C ILE A 208 -28.61 0.17 43.92
N LYS A 209 -28.03 0.84 44.91
CA LYS A 209 -28.45 2.17 45.35
C LYS A 209 -27.67 3.23 44.60
N VAL A 210 -28.40 4.14 43.98
CA VAL A 210 -27.88 5.14 43.05
C VAL A 210 -28.18 6.53 43.58
N GLN A 211 -27.15 7.37 43.63
CA GLN A 211 -27.24 8.81 43.90
C GLN A 211 -27.57 9.56 42.61
N LYS A 212 -28.60 10.42 42.66
CA LYS A 212 -28.91 11.35 41.57
C LYS A 212 -27.94 12.51 41.53
N MET A 213 -27.49 12.85 40.33
CA MET A 213 -26.51 13.89 40.07
C MET A 213 -27.15 15.07 39.33
N LYS A 214 -26.49 16.22 39.36
CA LYS A 214 -26.67 17.35 38.45
C LYS A 214 -25.32 17.73 37.87
N LEU A 215 -25.32 18.39 36.71
CA LEU A 215 -24.09 18.93 36.14
C LEU A 215 -23.67 20.19 36.91
N GLY A 216 -22.42 20.21 37.36
CA GLY A 216 -21.72 21.38 37.89
C GLY A 216 -21.00 22.15 36.78
N GLU A 217 -19.96 22.88 37.17
CA GLU A 217 -19.13 23.65 36.24
C GLU A 217 -18.29 22.74 35.32
N PRO A 218 -17.97 23.21 34.09
CA PRO A 218 -17.00 22.56 33.21
C PRO A 218 -15.60 22.58 33.81
N ASP A 219 -14.85 21.50 33.61
CA ASP A 219 -13.41 21.46 33.87
C ASP A 219 -12.62 22.16 32.73
N ALA A 220 -11.28 22.14 32.83
CA ALA A 220 -10.40 22.75 31.82
C ALA A 220 -10.55 22.16 30.41
N SER A 221 -11.12 20.96 30.27
CA SER A 221 -11.44 20.33 28.97
C SER A 221 -12.82 20.72 28.44
N GLY A 222 -13.56 21.56 29.18
CA GLY A 222 -14.97 21.88 28.89
C GLY A 222 -15.95 20.84 29.42
N ARG A 223 -15.49 19.74 30.02
CA ARG A 223 -16.32 18.63 30.46
C ARG A 223 -16.93 18.91 31.83
N ARG A 224 -18.26 18.84 31.94
CA ARG A 224 -18.97 19.19 33.18
C ARG A 224 -18.78 18.17 34.30
N SER A 225 -18.58 18.66 35.53
CA SER A 225 -18.41 17.81 36.70
C SER A 225 -19.75 17.29 37.24
N PRO A 226 -19.84 16.03 37.68
CA PRO A 226 -21.04 15.52 38.33
C PRO A 226 -21.10 15.98 39.79
N VAL A 227 -22.24 16.53 40.22
CA VAL A 227 -22.48 17.00 41.60
C VAL A 227 -23.70 16.29 42.19
N PRO A 228 -23.62 15.69 43.39
CA PRO A 228 -24.75 15.00 44.00
C PRO A 228 -25.90 15.96 44.32
N ILE A 229 -27.13 15.49 44.13
CA ILE A 229 -28.34 16.15 44.60
C ILE A 229 -28.65 15.57 45.99
N GLU A 230 -28.49 16.37 47.03
CA GLU A 230 -28.70 15.92 48.41
C GLU A 230 -30.08 15.27 48.61
N GLY A 231 -30.09 14.10 49.25
CA GLY A 231 -31.31 13.35 49.56
C GLY A 231 -31.96 12.59 48.39
N ALA A 232 -31.46 12.75 47.15
CA ALA A 232 -32.07 12.13 45.97
C ALA A 232 -31.41 10.79 45.63
N PHE A 233 -32.05 9.69 46.05
CA PHE A 233 -31.60 8.32 45.80
C PHE A 233 -32.64 7.51 45.01
N GLU A 234 -32.18 6.55 44.22
CA GLU A 234 -33.00 5.53 43.55
C GLU A 234 -32.40 4.16 43.87
N GLU A 235 -33.24 3.16 44.13
CA GLU A 235 -32.81 1.77 44.22
C GLU A 235 -33.29 1.02 42.97
N LEU A 236 -32.39 0.29 42.32
CA LEU A 236 -32.68 -0.55 41.17
C LEU A 236 -32.47 -2.01 41.55
N GLU A 237 -33.45 -2.87 41.27
CA GLU A 237 -33.27 -4.32 41.41
C GLU A 237 -32.45 -4.86 40.25
N VAL A 238 -31.37 -5.56 40.57
CA VAL A 238 -30.40 -6.09 39.60
C VAL A 238 -29.86 -7.43 40.07
N ASP A 239 -29.66 -8.32 39.12
CA ASP A 239 -29.09 -9.66 39.32
C ASP A 239 -27.57 -9.66 39.06
N ALA A 240 -27.06 -8.64 38.35
CA ALA A 240 -25.64 -8.42 38.12
C ALA A 240 -25.27 -6.93 38.01
N VAL A 241 -24.04 -6.60 38.41
CA VAL A 241 -23.43 -5.26 38.26
C VAL A 241 -22.10 -5.39 37.54
N ILE A 242 -21.90 -4.65 36.46
CA ILE A 242 -20.65 -4.65 35.67
C ILE A 242 -19.98 -3.29 35.77
N ILE A 243 -18.76 -3.25 36.28
CA ILE A 243 -18.01 -2.03 36.59
C ILE A 243 -17.05 -1.71 35.44
N ALA A 244 -17.45 -0.78 34.57
CA ALA A 244 -16.73 -0.39 33.36
C ALA A 244 -16.29 1.08 33.40
N ILE A 245 -15.60 1.48 34.49
CA ILE A 245 -15.20 2.88 34.75
C ILE A 245 -13.71 3.18 34.46
N GLY A 246 -12.96 2.21 33.96
CA GLY A 246 -11.54 2.39 33.62
C GLY A 246 -10.73 1.10 33.73
N GLN A 247 -9.53 1.14 33.18
CA GLN A 247 -8.58 0.04 33.14
C GLN A 247 -7.25 0.46 33.79
N SER A 248 -6.49 -0.50 34.29
CA SER A 248 -5.22 -0.29 34.96
C SER A 248 -4.25 -1.43 34.66
N ILE A 249 -2.95 -1.16 34.79
CA ILE A 249 -1.88 -2.10 34.51
C ILE A 249 -1.66 -3.01 35.72
N ASP A 250 -1.38 -4.28 35.45
CA ASP A 250 -0.84 -5.20 36.45
C ASP A 250 0.69 -5.24 36.35
N ILE A 251 1.38 -4.61 37.30
CA ILE A 251 2.85 -4.53 37.34
C ILE A 251 3.50 -5.64 38.17
N GLU A 252 2.72 -6.60 38.68
CA GLU A 252 3.24 -7.76 39.40
C GLU A 252 4.24 -8.53 38.52
N GLY A 253 5.45 -8.74 39.02
CA GLY A 253 6.55 -9.39 38.27
C GLY A 253 7.49 -8.44 37.54
N PHE A 254 7.25 -7.12 37.60
CA PHE A 254 8.07 -6.07 36.96
C PHE A 254 8.61 -5.06 37.98
N GLU A 255 8.74 -5.45 39.25
CA GLU A 255 9.15 -4.58 40.36
C GLU A 255 10.57 -4.02 40.23
N SER A 256 11.40 -4.62 39.38
CA SER A 256 12.75 -4.13 39.05
C SER A 256 12.75 -2.92 38.11
N LEU A 257 11.60 -2.53 37.55
CA LEU A 257 11.43 -1.37 36.68
C LEU A 257 10.82 -0.19 37.45
N GLN A 258 11.27 1.03 37.15
CA GLN A 258 10.68 2.22 37.73
C GLN A 258 9.27 2.46 37.20
N THR A 259 8.36 2.85 38.08
CA THR A 259 6.95 3.08 37.74
C THR A 259 6.50 4.52 37.94
N THR A 260 5.58 4.98 37.11
CA THR A 260 4.89 6.27 37.27
C THR A 260 3.98 6.26 38.51
N ARG A 261 3.46 7.43 38.89
CA ARG A 261 2.43 7.54 39.94
C ARG A 261 1.14 6.77 39.64
N LYS A 262 0.87 6.47 38.36
CA LYS A 262 -0.30 5.69 37.91
C LYS A 262 -0.03 4.18 37.90
N ARG A 263 1.12 3.72 38.41
CA ARG A 263 1.58 2.32 38.34
C ARG A 263 1.71 1.80 36.90
N THR A 264 2.17 2.65 36.00
CA THR A 264 2.66 2.25 34.66
C THR A 264 4.19 2.26 34.66
N ILE A 265 4.85 1.64 33.68
CA ILE A 265 6.32 1.62 33.58
C ILE A 265 6.81 2.94 33.01
N ILE A 266 7.88 3.50 33.61
CA ILE A 266 8.58 4.67 33.06
C ILE A 266 9.46 4.21 31.89
N ALA A 267 9.17 4.75 30.72
CA ALA A 267 9.99 4.64 29.52
C ALA A 267 10.36 6.04 29.01
N ASP A 268 11.52 6.16 28.38
CA ASP A 268 11.93 7.36 27.68
C ASP A 268 11.04 7.61 26.45
N GLU A 269 10.58 8.84 26.28
CA GLU A 269 9.56 9.19 25.26
C GLU A 269 10.07 9.07 23.82
N ASN A 270 11.39 9.05 23.61
CA ASN A 270 11.99 8.91 22.29
C ASN A 270 12.43 7.47 22.03
N THR A 271 13.14 6.86 22.97
CA THR A 271 13.80 5.56 22.80
C THR A 271 12.96 4.37 23.29
N PHE A 272 11.89 4.62 24.05
CA PHE A 272 11.08 3.60 24.73
C PHE A 272 11.85 2.74 25.74
N MET A 273 13.12 3.07 26.03
CA MET A 273 13.93 2.35 26.99
C MET A 273 13.46 2.65 28.42
N THR A 274 13.40 1.62 29.24
CA THR A 274 13.01 1.72 30.65
C THR A 274 14.21 2.10 31.53
N SER A 275 14.03 2.08 32.86
CA SER A 275 15.12 2.21 33.82
C SER A 275 16.16 1.08 33.78
N MET A 276 15.89 -0.01 33.06
CA MET A 276 16.81 -1.13 32.88
C MET A 276 17.34 -1.15 31.44
N GLU A 277 18.65 -1.03 31.27
CA GLU A 277 19.31 -0.99 29.96
C GLU A 277 18.96 -2.22 29.12
N GLY A 278 18.59 -2.01 27.85
CA GLY A 278 18.14 -3.06 26.94
C GLY A 278 16.77 -3.69 27.30
N VAL A 279 16.00 -3.06 28.18
CA VAL A 279 14.57 -3.34 28.39
C VAL A 279 13.77 -2.12 27.98
N PHE A 280 12.79 -2.34 27.12
CA PHE A 280 11.92 -1.33 26.52
C PHE A 280 10.47 -1.59 26.95
N ALA A 281 9.62 -0.57 26.89
CA ALA A 281 8.18 -0.72 27.15
C ALA A 281 7.36 0.02 26.09
N CYS A 282 6.23 -0.54 25.66
CA CYS A 282 5.36 0.07 24.65
C CYS A 282 3.88 -0.31 24.82
N GLY A 283 2.98 0.54 24.33
CA GLY A 283 1.53 0.39 24.47
C GLY A 283 1.05 0.86 25.84
N ASP A 284 -0.10 0.36 26.30
CA ASP A 284 -0.77 0.85 27.52
C ASP A 284 0.11 0.90 28.79
N VAL A 285 1.17 0.10 28.83
CA VAL A 285 2.08 -0.01 29.98
C VAL A 285 3.00 1.20 30.15
N THR A 286 3.10 2.10 29.16
CA THR A 286 4.04 3.24 29.18
C THR A 286 3.51 4.45 29.98
N ASN A 287 4.22 5.57 29.86
CA ASN A 287 3.92 6.83 30.54
C ASN A 287 2.52 7.38 30.18
N ALA A 288 2.06 7.13 28.94
CA ALA A 288 0.75 7.56 28.45
C ALA A 288 -0.40 6.83 29.16
N GLY A 289 -0.21 5.53 29.41
CA GLY A 289 -1.23 4.66 29.99
C GLY A 289 -2.20 4.09 28.95
N PRO A 290 -3.33 3.53 29.39
CA PRO A 290 -4.27 2.83 28.50
C PRO A 290 -4.94 3.76 27.49
N ASP A 291 -4.95 3.34 26.21
CA ASP A 291 -5.59 4.05 25.10
C ASP A 291 -6.20 3.05 24.08
N ILE A 292 -6.63 3.53 22.91
CA ILE A 292 -7.14 2.70 21.83
C ILE A 292 -6.04 1.80 21.23
N ALA A 293 -6.44 0.63 20.72
CA ALA A 293 -5.50 -0.36 20.17
C ALA A 293 -4.58 0.19 19.08
N ILE A 294 -5.05 1.15 18.28
CA ILE A 294 -4.26 1.79 17.21
C ILE A 294 -3.09 2.58 17.79
N ALA A 295 -3.27 3.26 18.93
CA ALA A 295 -2.18 3.98 19.60
C ALA A 295 -1.09 3.00 20.06
N ALA A 296 -1.50 1.85 20.61
CA ALA A 296 -0.57 0.80 21.02
C ALA A 296 0.23 0.20 19.85
N ILE A 297 -0.40 0.05 18.68
CA ILE A 297 0.27 -0.38 17.44
C ILE A 297 1.28 0.68 16.97
N GLY A 298 0.91 1.96 17.02
CA GLY A 298 1.80 3.07 16.67
C GLY A 298 3.02 3.17 17.58
N GLU A 299 2.86 3.03 18.90
CA GLU A 299 3.99 2.96 19.84
C GLU A 299 4.88 1.74 19.58
N ALA A 300 4.29 0.57 19.28
CA ALA A 300 5.04 -0.64 19.00
C ALA A 300 5.97 -0.51 17.78
N GLN A 301 5.54 0.18 16.73
CA GLN A 301 6.41 0.47 15.57
C GLN A 301 7.65 1.27 15.99
N LYS A 302 7.47 2.31 16.82
CA LYS A 302 8.55 3.17 17.30
C LYS A 302 9.48 2.45 18.27
N ALA A 303 8.93 1.65 19.17
CA ALA A 303 9.69 0.83 20.11
C ALA A 303 10.52 -0.24 19.38
N ALA A 304 9.93 -0.94 18.39
CA ALA A 304 10.64 -1.93 17.58
C ALA A 304 11.81 -1.30 16.79
N PHE A 305 11.62 -0.11 16.23
CA PHE A 305 12.69 0.64 15.58
C PHE A 305 13.82 1.01 16.57
N SER A 306 13.45 1.45 17.78
CA SER A 306 14.42 1.77 18.83
C SER A 306 15.25 0.55 19.24
N VAL A 307 14.61 -0.61 19.40
CA VAL A 307 15.29 -1.88 19.65
C VAL A 307 16.22 -2.26 18.50
N HIS A 308 15.78 -2.12 17.25
CA HIS A 308 16.63 -2.40 16.09
C HIS A 308 17.90 -1.53 16.09
N LYS A 309 17.76 -0.23 16.39
CA LYS A 309 18.91 0.69 16.51
C LYS A 309 19.81 0.36 17.69
N TYR A 310 19.23 0.01 18.83
CA TYR A 310 19.99 -0.43 20.00
C TYR A 310 20.84 -1.66 19.70
N LEU A 311 20.26 -2.71 19.09
CA LEU A 311 20.98 -3.93 18.71
C LEU A 311 22.03 -3.68 17.62
N GLY A 312 21.86 -2.64 16.79
CA GLY A 312 22.85 -2.20 15.81
C GLY A 312 23.97 -1.32 16.38
N GLY A 313 23.94 -0.95 17.66
CA GLY A 313 24.92 -0.05 18.29
C GLY A 313 24.73 1.44 17.95
N GLU A 314 23.56 1.82 17.44
CA GLU A 314 23.24 3.18 16.95
C GLU A 314 22.26 3.93 17.88
N ILE A 315 22.23 3.64 19.18
CA ILE A 315 21.21 4.20 20.09
C ILE A 315 21.28 5.74 20.19
N ASP A 316 22.47 6.33 20.04
CA ASP A 316 22.67 7.78 20.03
C ASP A 316 22.09 8.46 18.77
N HIS A 317 21.82 7.70 17.70
CA HIS A 317 21.19 8.17 16.47
C HIS A 317 19.66 8.14 16.51
N ILE A 318 19.07 7.76 17.65
CA ILE A 318 17.60 7.82 17.85
C ILE A 318 17.12 9.25 18.09
N TYR A 319 17.98 10.12 18.65
CA TYR A 319 17.67 11.55 18.88
C TYR A 319 17.44 12.27 17.54
N GLY A 320 16.17 12.33 17.11
CA GLY A 320 15.70 13.06 15.93
C GLY A 320 15.20 12.21 14.75
N ASN A 321 15.41 10.89 14.74
CA ASN A 321 15.04 10.03 13.59
C ASN A 321 13.68 9.31 13.74
N ILE A 322 13.05 9.34 14.92
CA ILE A 322 11.67 8.83 15.13
C ILE A 322 10.67 9.99 15.06
N LYS A 323 10.95 10.94 14.17
CA LYS A 323 9.89 11.79 13.66
C LYS A 323 9.56 11.28 12.26
N GLU A 324 8.31 10.88 12.09
CA GLU A 324 7.68 10.92 10.76
C GLU A 324 8.12 12.23 10.07
N TYR A 325 8.31 12.22 8.75
CA TYR A 325 8.66 13.44 8.01
C TYR A 325 7.83 14.64 8.54
N ASP A 326 8.46 15.51 9.35
CA ASP A 326 7.79 16.66 9.98
C ASP A 326 7.31 17.62 8.89
N PHE A 327 8.03 17.63 7.76
CA PHE A 327 7.72 18.43 6.60
C PHE A 327 6.88 17.67 5.57
N TYR A 328 5.66 18.17 5.35
CA TYR A 328 4.77 17.75 4.28
C TYR A 328 4.43 18.92 3.36
N SER A 329 4.15 18.63 2.10
CA SER A 329 3.64 19.61 1.14
C SER A 329 2.18 19.92 1.47
N LYS A 330 1.91 21.03 2.16
CA LYS A 330 0.53 21.50 2.41
C LYS A 330 0.05 22.39 1.27
N ARG A 331 -1.21 22.21 0.86
CA ARG A 331 -1.92 23.15 -0.02
C ARG A 331 -3.21 23.56 0.68
N GLU A 332 -3.37 24.85 0.89
CA GLU A 332 -4.64 25.39 1.37
C GLU A 332 -5.55 25.63 0.16
N LEU A 333 -6.76 25.10 0.23
CA LEU A 333 -7.75 25.20 -0.84
C LEU A 333 -9.02 25.79 -0.26
N THR A 334 -9.54 26.84 -0.88
CA THR A 334 -10.89 27.33 -0.61
C THR A 334 -11.93 26.39 -1.23
N PRO A 335 -13.19 26.39 -0.77
CA PRO A 335 -14.27 25.66 -1.45
C PRO A 335 -14.40 26.03 -2.94
N GLU A 336 -14.12 27.27 -3.30
CA GLU A 336 -14.07 27.76 -4.68
C GLU A 336 -12.92 27.11 -5.47
N ASP A 337 -11.72 27.03 -4.88
CA ASP A 337 -10.58 26.35 -5.51
C ASP A 337 -10.88 24.88 -5.76
N VAL A 338 -11.46 24.18 -4.79
CA VAL A 338 -11.85 22.77 -4.94
C VAL A 338 -12.84 22.60 -6.09
N ARG A 339 -13.88 23.46 -6.14
CA ARG A 339 -14.88 23.41 -7.22
C ARG A 339 -14.28 23.69 -8.60
N GLU A 340 -13.34 24.62 -8.72
CA GLU A 340 -12.71 24.93 -10.00
C GLU A 340 -11.70 23.85 -10.43
N ILE A 341 -10.88 23.33 -9.50
CA ILE A 341 -9.87 22.30 -9.77
C ILE A 341 -10.51 20.99 -10.21
N PHE A 342 -11.64 20.63 -9.61
CA PHE A 342 -12.33 19.36 -9.82
C PHE A 342 -13.71 19.55 -10.50
N LYS A 343 -13.89 20.62 -11.27
CA LYS A 343 -15.16 20.92 -11.97
C LYS A 343 -15.59 19.87 -12.97
N ASP A 344 -14.65 19.04 -13.41
CA ASP A 344 -14.84 17.90 -14.31
C ASP A 344 -15.32 16.63 -13.58
N ARG A 345 -15.47 16.69 -12.25
CA ARG A 345 -15.91 15.57 -11.42
C ARG A 345 -17.28 15.82 -10.82
N GLU A 346 -18.09 14.77 -10.76
CA GLU A 346 -19.37 14.81 -10.07
C GLU A 346 -19.18 14.79 -8.55
N ILE A 347 -20.05 15.49 -7.83
CA ILE A 347 -20.08 15.47 -6.37
C ILE A 347 -20.85 14.22 -5.93
N GLU A 348 -20.14 13.26 -5.37
CA GLU A 348 -20.73 12.05 -4.78
C GLU A 348 -20.68 12.10 -3.26
N TYR A 349 -21.80 11.78 -2.61
CA TYR A 349 -21.88 11.64 -1.16
C TYR A 349 -21.40 10.26 -0.72
N ARG A 350 -20.87 10.17 0.50
CA ARG A 350 -20.53 8.86 1.09
C ARG A 350 -21.80 8.00 1.11
N PRO A 351 -21.76 6.75 0.62
CA PRO A 351 -22.91 5.85 0.71
C PRO A 351 -23.22 5.55 2.18
N ASP A 352 -24.50 5.50 2.52
CA ASP A 352 -24.93 5.00 3.82
C ASP A 352 -24.60 3.51 3.91
N ILE A 353 -24.08 3.08 5.06
CA ILE A 353 -23.79 1.67 5.32
C ILE A 353 -25.04 1.07 5.95
N ASP A 354 -25.66 0.11 5.28
CA ASP A 354 -26.84 -0.60 5.80
C ASP A 354 -26.44 -1.49 6.99
N ILE A 355 -26.73 -0.99 8.19
CA ILE A 355 -26.50 -1.71 9.45
C ILE A 355 -27.64 -2.72 9.65
N VAL A 356 -27.29 -3.95 10.08
CA VAL A 356 -28.29 -4.98 10.40
C VAL A 356 -29.22 -4.51 11.52
N GLU A 357 -30.53 -4.78 11.40
CA GLU A 357 -31.54 -4.36 12.39
C GLU A 357 -31.22 -4.80 13.83
N ALA A 358 -31.54 -3.94 14.80
CA ALA A 358 -31.28 -4.18 16.23
C ALA A 358 -31.87 -5.51 16.74
N ASP A 359 -33.04 -5.90 16.25
CA ASP A 359 -33.75 -7.13 16.62
C ASP A 359 -33.04 -8.42 16.19
N ILE A 360 -32.13 -8.32 15.22
CA ILE A 360 -31.26 -9.40 14.79
C ILE A 360 -29.94 -9.31 15.56
N ARG A 361 -29.32 -8.12 15.63
CA ARG A 361 -28.04 -7.87 16.31
C ARG A 361 -28.04 -8.36 17.76
N ARG A 362 -29.11 -8.07 18.51
CA ARG A 362 -29.24 -8.40 19.93
C ARG A 362 -29.36 -9.90 20.24
N LYS A 363 -29.35 -10.78 19.24
CA LYS A 363 -29.58 -12.23 19.41
C LYS A 363 -28.36 -13.10 19.15
N ASN A 364 -27.26 -12.53 18.68
CA ASN A 364 -26.06 -13.29 18.32
C ASN A 364 -24.80 -12.40 18.33
N PHE A 365 -23.64 -13.01 18.14
CA PHE A 365 -22.33 -12.35 18.10
C PHE A 365 -21.76 -12.20 16.69
N LYS A 366 -22.57 -12.38 15.64
CA LYS A 366 -22.09 -12.18 14.26
C LYS A 366 -21.83 -10.70 14.00
N GLU A 367 -20.84 -10.44 13.16
CA GLU A 367 -20.58 -9.11 12.63
C GLU A 367 -21.85 -8.56 11.96
N PHE A 368 -22.15 -7.30 12.24
CA PHE A 368 -23.42 -6.68 11.85
C PHE A 368 -23.25 -5.50 10.88
N VAL A 369 -22.01 -5.13 10.58
CA VAL A 369 -21.67 -4.11 9.58
C VAL A 369 -21.20 -4.86 8.33
N PRO A 370 -21.94 -4.81 7.21
CA PRO A 370 -21.51 -5.45 5.98
C PRO A 370 -20.26 -4.75 5.41
N ILE A 371 -19.39 -5.52 4.78
CA ILE A 371 -18.27 -4.98 3.99
C ILE A 371 -18.73 -4.59 2.59
N TYR A 372 -18.04 -3.63 1.97
CA TYR A 372 -18.25 -3.32 0.56
C TYR A 372 -18.01 -4.56 -0.31
N THR A 373 -18.84 -4.73 -1.34
CA THR A 373 -18.51 -5.61 -2.47
C THR A 373 -17.25 -5.11 -3.17
N GLU A 374 -16.60 -5.99 -3.94
CA GLU A 374 -15.40 -5.59 -4.71
C GLU A 374 -15.68 -4.40 -5.63
N GLU A 375 -16.84 -4.37 -6.28
CA GLU A 375 -17.26 -3.30 -7.18
C GLU A 375 -17.47 -1.98 -6.43
N GLU A 376 -18.14 -2.00 -5.28
CA GLU A 376 -18.33 -0.83 -4.42
C GLU A 376 -16.99 -0.30 -3.88
N ALA A 377 -16.09 -1.20 -3.44
CA ALA A 377 -14.78 -0.82 -2.95
C ALA A 377 -13.92 -0.16 -4.05
N GLN A 378 -13.96 -0.70 -5.28
CA GLN A 378 -13.30 -0.10 -6.44
C GLN A 378 -13.91 1.26 -6.79
N LYS A 379 -15.24 1.37 -6.80
CA LYS A 379 -15.94 2.64 -7.06
C LYS A 379 -15.57 3.70 -6.02
N GLU A 380 -15.58 3.34 -4.74
CA GLU A 380 -15.18 4.24 -3.65
C GLU A 380 -13.71 4.66 -3.74
N ALA A 381 -12.80 3.74 -4.07
CA ALA A 381 -11.39 4.08 -4.31
C ALA A 381 -11.21 5.03 -5.51
N MET A 382 -12.03 4.89 -6.55
CA MET A 382 -12.03 5.76 -7.73
C MET A 382 -12.52 7.19 -7.44
N ARG A 383 -13.10 7.47 -6.27
CA ARG A 383 -13.42 8.83 -5.82
C ARG A 383 -12.18 9.64 -5.39
N CYS A 384 -11.00 9.02 -5.32
CA CYS A 384 -9.74 9.69 -4.98
C CYS A 384 -9.49 10.95 -5.84
N LEU A 385 -9.18 12.08 -5.17
CA LEU A 385 -8.94 13.40 -5.76
C LEU A 385 -7.50 13.63 -6.26
N GLU A 386 -6.58 12.68 -6.07
CA GLU A 386 -5.20 12.78 -6.58
C GLU A 386 -4.47 14.06 -6.13
N CYS A 387 -4.79 14.55 -4.93
CA CYS A 387 -4.30 15.83 -4.42
C CYS A 387 -2.86 15.78 -3.89
N GLY A 388 -2.24 14.60 -3.85
CA GLY A 388 -0.91 14.38 -3.30
C GLY A 388 0.21 15.04 -4.10
N CYS A 389 1.33 15.35 -3.44
CA CYS A 389 2.53 15.79 -4.14
C CYS A 389 3.22 14.58 -4.80
N MET A 390 3.23 14.55 -6.15
CA MET A 390 3.78 13.43 -6.93
C MET A 390 5.25 13.11 -6.65
N ASP A 391 6.01 14.09 -6.17
CA ASP A 391 7.47 13.96 -5.92
C ASP A 391 7.79 13.57 -4.47
N TYR A 392 6.78 13.32 -3.62
CA TYR A 392 6.94 13.16 -2.17
C TYR A 392 8.07 12.21 -1.76
N PHE A 393 8.15 11.02 -2.37
CA PHE A 393 9.12 9.99 -2.01
C PHE A 393 10.56 10.27 -2.46
N GLU A 394 10.79 11.24 -3.35
CA GLU A 394 12.14 11.57 -3.87
C GLU A 394 12.50 13.07 -3.76
N CYS A 395 11.61 13.86 -3.16
CA CYS A 395 11.79 15.29 -3.01
C CYS A 395 12.98 15.60 -2.10
N LYS A 396 14.08 16.09 -2.72
CA LYS A 396 15.31 16.45 -2.01
C LYS A 396 15.10 17.58 -1.00
N LEU A 397 14.15 18.48 -1.27
CA LEU A 397 13.82 19.55 -0.33
C LEU A 397 13.22 19.00 0.97
N ILE A 398 12.29 18.05 0.88
CA ILE A 398 11.69 17.41 2.06
C ILE A 398 12.75 16.59 2.79
N ASP A 399 13.54 15.78 2.07
CA ASP A 399 14.64 14.99 2.64
C ASP A 399 15.61 15.88 3.43
N TYR A 400 16.10 16.96 2.83
CA TYR A 400 17.04 17.87 3.49
C TYR A 400 16.42 18.68 4.62
N ALA A 401 15.16 19.11 4.49
CA ALA A 401 14.48 19.82 5.57
C ALA A 401 14.40 18.96 6.83
N ASN A 402 14.03 17.67 6.67
CA ASN A 402 13.97 16.72 7.76
C ASN A 402 15.37 16.42 8.31
N LYS A 403 16.34 16.13 7.43
CA LYS A 403 17.73 15.81 7.81
C LYS A 403 18.40 16.91 8.63
N TYR A 404 18.13 18.17 8.31
CA TYR A 404 18.75 19.32 8.99
C TYR A 404 17.86 19.96 10.05
N GLY A 405 16.67 19.42 10.32
CA GLY A 405 15.75 19.96 11.32
C GLY A 405 15.41 21.44 11.08
N VAL A 406 15.08 21.79 9.84
CA VAL A 406 14.74 23.16 9.45
C VAL A 406 13.51 23.62 10.25
N ALA A 407 13.41 24.90 10.62
CA ALA A 407 12.22 25.46 11.28
C ALA A 407 11.59 26.54 10.37
N PRO A 408 10.71 26.17 9.43
CA PRO A 408 10.13 27.09 8.45
C PRO A 408 9.34 28.24 9.09
N GLU A 409 8.79 28.03 10.29
CA GLU A 409 7.99 28.99 11.05
C GLU A 409 8.79 30.27 11.36
N ARG A 410 10.12 30.19 11.35
CA ARG A 410 11.01 31.34 11.51
C ARG A 410 10.96 32.33 10.33
N PHE A 411 10.44 31.90 9.19
CA PHE A 411 10.39 32.64 7.93
C PHE A 411 8.96 32.76 7.39
N GLU A 412 7.97 32.79 8.27
CA GLU A 412 6.58 33.06 7.90
C GLU A 412 6.46 34.40 7.14
N GLY A 413 5.66 34.38 6.09
CA GLY A 413 5.47 35.53 5.21
C GLY A 413 4.60 35.17 4.01
N ASP A 414 4.62 36.06 3.01
CA ASP A 414 3.85 35.86 1.79
C ASP A 414 4.33 34.60 1.04
N VAL A 415 3.37 33.84 0.52
CA VAL A 415 3.61 32.68 -0.35
C VAL A 415 3.04 32.95 -1.75
N HIS A 416 3.63 32.30 -2.74
CA HIS A 416 3.17 32.44 -4.12
C HIS A 416 1.98 31.54 -4.43
N ASN A 417 1.07 32.05 -5.27
CA ASN A 417 -0.08 31.31 -5.82
C ASN A 417 -0.11 31.48 -7.34
N ARG A 418 0.81 30.82 -8.03
CA ARG A 418 1.10 30.97 -9.47
C ARG A 418 0.74 29.72 -10.27
N ARG A 419 0.32 28.65 -9.62
CA ARG A 419 -0.07 27.41 -10.29
C ARG A 419 -1.13 27.67 -11.36
N LYS A 420 -0.83 27.19 -12.56
CA LYS A 420 -1.76 27.14 -13.69
C LYS A 420 -1.94 25.67 -14.10
N PRO A 421 -3.10 25.28 -14.64
CA PRO A 421 -3.28 23.94 -15.20
C PRO A 421 -2.22 23.66 -16.27
N SER A 422 -1.49 22.54 -16.14
CA SER A 422 -0.51 22.13 -17.15
C SER A 422 -1.22 21.47 -18.32
N THR A 423 -1.02 21.98 -19.54
CA THR A 423 -1.59 21.42 -20.77
C THR A 423 -0.66 20.44 -21.48
N HIS A 424 0.64 20.45 -21.16
CA HIS A 424 1.62 19.62 -21.85
C HIS A 424 1.32 18.12 -21.66
N PRO A 425 1.44 17.29 -22.72
CA PRO A 425 1.03 15.88 -22.69
C PRO A 425 1.85 15.03 -21.71
N HIS A 426 3.14 15.33 -21.54
CA HIS A 426 4.04 14.50 -20.73
C HIS A 426 4.55 15.14 -19.43
N ILE A 427 4.35 16.44 -19.24
CA ILE A 427 5.01 17.21 -18.17
C ILE A 427 3.97 18.02 -17.41
N VAL A 428 3.96 17.90 -16.09
CA VAL A 428 3.14 18.71 -15.19
C VAL A 428 4.04 19.74 -14.52
N ARG A 429 3.62 21.01 -14.58
CA ARG A 429 4.36 22.14 -14.03
C ARG A 429 3.59 22.73 -12.86
N ASP A 430 4.28 22.90 -11.73
CA ASP A 430 3.77 23.59 -10.55
C ASP A 430 4.82 24.60 -10.06
N PRO A 431 4.76 25.85 -10.56
CA PRO A 431 5.75 26.87 -10.23
C PRO A 431 5.81 27.25 -8.74
N ASP A 432 4.74 26.98 -7.97
CA ASP A 432 4.69 27.30 -6.54
C ASP A 432 5.63 26.40 -5.72
N LYS A 433 6.01 25.24 -6.27
CA LYS A 433 7.02 24.35 -5.67
C LYS A 433 8.45 24.70 -6.09
N CYS A 434 8.64 25.63 -7.01
CA CYS A 434 9.95 25.90 -7.60
C CYS A 434 10.81 26.75 -6.66
N ILE A 435 11.98 26.25 -6.29
CA ILE A 435 12.99 26.98 -5.49
C ILE A 435 13.95 27.82 -6.36
N LEU A 436 13.63 28.04 -7.63
CA LEU A 436 14.40 28.88 -8.56
C LEU A 436 15.88 28.49 -8.72
N CYS A 437 16.22 27.21 -8.55
CA CYS A 437 17.60 26.71 -8.69
C CYS A 437 18.19 26.81 -10.11
N GLY A 438 17.36 27.08 -11.12
CA GLY A 438 17.77 27.26 -12.52
C GLY A 438 18.24 25.98 -13.24
N LEU A 439 18.18 24.80 -12.61
CA LEU A 439 18.64 23.54 -13.21
C LEU A 439 17.89 23.19 -14.50
N CYS A 440 16.57 23.33 -14.52
CA CYS A 440 15.76 23.05 -15.70
C CYS A 440 16.07 23.99 -16.87
N VAL A 441 16.36 25.27 -16.60
CA VAL A 441 16.73 26.26 -17.61
C VAL A 441 18.10 25.92 -18.20
N ARG A 442 19.10 25.67 -17.36
CA ARG A 442 20.44 25.29 -17.81
C ARG A 442 20.46 23.99 -18.61
N LEU A 443 19.71 22.97 -18.21
CA LEU A 443 19.63 21.72 -18.97
C LEU A 443 18.96 21.91 -20.34
N CYS A 444 17.97 22.80 -20.41
CA CYS A 444 17.33 23.17 -21.66
C CYS A 444 18.37 23.78 -22.60
N GLU A 445 19.09 24.81 -22.13
CA GLU A 445 20.02 25.59 -22.93
C GLU A 445 21.32 24.85 -23.23
N GLU A 446 22.01 24.33 -22.20
CA GLU A 446 23.37 23.80 -22.29
C GLU A 446 23.43 22.35 -22.79
N VAL A 447 22.42 21.53 -22.47
CA VAL A 447 22.42 20.09 -22.82
C VAL A 447 21.56 19.79 -24.04
N ARG A 448 20.36 20.37 -24.13
CA ARG A 448 19.49 20.18 -25.30
C ARG A 448 19.77 21.19 -26.41
N GLY A 449 20.35 22.35 -26.09
CA GLY A 449 20.56 23.41 -27.07
C GLY A 449 19.29 24.19 -27.42
N ILE A 450 18.27 24.18 -26.55
CA ILE A 450 16.98 24.87 -26.76
C ILE A 450 16.67 25.77 -25.58
N THR A 451 15.90 26.84 -25.79
CA THR A 451 15.56 27.82 -24.71
C THR A 451 14.07 27.81 -24.37
N ALA A 452 13.47 26.62 -24.29
CA ALA A 452 12.04 26.46 -24.04
C ALA A 452 11.60 26.95 -22.64
N LEU A 453 12.49 26.96 -21.65
CA LEU A 453 12.24 27.47 -20.29
C LEU A 453 13.24 28.58 -19.95
N GLY A 454 12.75 29.63 -19.29
CA GLY A 454 13.58 30.73 -18.80
C GLY A 454 13.15 31.27 -17.45
N LEU A 455 14.04 31.99 -16.77
CA LEU A 455 13.71 32.78 -15.58
C LEU A 455 13.14 34.13 -16.00
N VAL A 456 11.91 34.40 -15.59
CA VAL A 456 11.17 35.63 -15.92
C VAL A 456 10.84 36.38 -14.64
N GLY A 457 10.91 37.72 -14.68
CA GLY A 457 10.68 38.57 -13.51
C GLY A 457 11.96 38.89 -12.74
N ARG A 458 11.81 39.44 -11.53
CA ARG A 458 12.91 39.81 -10.62
C ARG A 458 12.47 39.69 -9.16
N GLY A 459 13.41 39.41 -8.26
CA GLY A 459 13.17 39.35 -6.82
C GLY A 459 12.18 38.26 -6.45
N PHE A 460 11.28 38.57 -5.51
CA PHE A 460 10.21 37.67 -5.06
C PHE A 460 9.34 37.19 -6.22
N ASP A 461 9.08 38.02 -7.24
CA ASP A 461 8.22 37.70 -8.39
C ASP A 461 8.89 36.87 -9.48
N THR A 462 10.12 36.38 -9.26
CA THR A 462 10.83 35.55 -10.23
C THR A 462 10.14 34.19 -10.38
N ILE A 463 9.95 33.75 -11.63
CA ILE A 463 9.30 32.49 -11.97
C ILE A 463 10.01 31.82 -13.14
N VAL A 464 10.06 30.48 -13.15
CA VAL A 464 10.44 29.73 -14.35
C VAL A 464 9.22 29.62 -15.27
N GLU A 465 9.28 30.25 -16.44
CA GLU A 465 8.19 30.26 -17.43
C GLU A 465 8.67 29.77 -18.80
N PRO A 466 7.76 29.22 -19.64
CA PRO A 466 8.10 28.93 -21.01
C PRO A 466 8.38 30.21 -21.81
N GLU A 467 9.16 30.06 -22.87
CA GLU A 467 9.53 31.14 -23.78
C GLU A 467 8.32 31.98 -24.23
N MET A 468 8.45 33.31 -24.19
CA MET A 468 7.39 34.27 -24.56
C MET A 468 6.05 34.06 -23.84
N ARG A 469 6.05 33.39 -22.67
CA ARG A 469 4.84 33.00 -21.91
C ARG A 469 3.85 32.16 -22.70
N LYS A 470 4.33 31.45 -23.73
CA LYS A 470 3.54 30.46 -24.45
C LYS A 470 3.23 29.26 -23.55
N VAL A 471 2.33 28.40 -23.99
CA VAL A 471 2.26 27.04 -23.42
C VAL A 471 3.53 26.28 -23.80
N LEU A 472 4.02 25.40 -22.93
CA LEU A 472 5.31 24.72 -23.13
C LEU A 472 5.37 23.95 -24.47
N GLU A 473 4.24 23.39 -24.92
CA GLU A 473 4.12 22.67 -26.18
C GLU A 473 4.27 23.56 -27.42
N GLU A 474 4.01 24.86 -27.31
CA GLU A 474 4.18 25.85 -28.40
C GLU A 474 5.58 26.48 -28.45
N THR A 475 6.48 26.02 -27.57
CA THR A 475 7.90 26.40 -27.56
C THR A 475 8.74 25.37 -28.31
N GLU A 476 10.06 25.55 -28.35
CA GLU A 476 11.00 24.55 -28.90
C GLU A 476 11.15 23.29 -28.02
N CYS A 477 10.29 23.08 -27.02
CA CYS A 477 10.29 21.90 -26.17
C CYS A 477 10.12 20.60 -26.99
N ASP A 478 11.16 19.77 -26.99
CA ASP A 478 11.18 18.47 -27.67
C ASP A 478 10.63 17.31 -26.81
N SER A 479 10.13 17.61 -25.61
CA SER A 479 9.72 16.62 -24.62
C SER A 479 10.81 15.59 -24.27
N CYS A 480 12.06 16.02 -24.06
CA CYS A 480 13.13 15.12 -23.57
C CYS A 480 12.97 14.71 -22.08
N GLY A 481 12.27 15.50 -21.26
CA GLY A 481 12.04 15.21 -19.84
C GLY A 481 13.26 15.39 -18.91
N LEU A 482 14.35 16.01 -19.38
CA LEU A 482 15.52 16.32 -18.54
C LEU A 482 15.17 17.28 -17.40
N CYS A 483 14.30 18.25 -17.66
CA CYS A 483 13.85 19.22 -16.68
C CYS A 483 13.07 18.58 -15.51
N VAL A 484 12.31 17.52 -15.80
CA VAL A 484 11.62 16.69 -14.80
C VAL A 484 12.65 15.91 -13.99
N SER A 485 13.59 15.24 -14.67
CA SER A 485 14.60 14.38 -14.03
C SER A 485 15.54 15.13 -13.09
N ALA A 486 15.73 16.44 -13.30
CA ALA A 486 16.60 17.28 -12.49
C ALA A 486 15.87 18.11 -11.43
N CYS A 487 14.53 18.13 -11.42
CA CYS A 487 13.78 18.94 -10.48
C CYS A 487 13.95 18.40 -9.05
N PRO A 488 14.37 19.22 -8.06
CA PRO A 488 14.59 18.74 -6.70
C PRO A 488 13.35 18.83 -5.78
N THR A 489 12.22 19.37 -6.26
CA THR A 489 11.07 19.77 -5.43
C THR A 489 9.70 19.36 -5.99
N GLY A 490 9.66 18.64 -7.10
CA GLY A 490 8.41 18.30 -7.77
C GLY A 490 7.69 19.47 -8.46
N ALA A 491 8.39 20.57 -8.72
CA ALA A 491 7.87 21.68 -9.52
C ALA A 491 7.70 21.29 -11.01
N LEU A 492 8.48 20.33 -11.48
CA LEU A 492 8.35 19.71 -12.79
C LEU A 492 8.32 18.20 -12.58
N VAL A 493 7.17 17.58 -12.83
CA VAL A 493 7.00 16.13 -12.71
C VAL A 493 6.50 15.56 -14.02
N GLU A 494 6.72 14.26 -14.20
CA GLU A 494 6.13 13.52 -15.30
C GLU A 494 4.62 13.40 -15.11
N ARG A 495 3.85 13.55 -16.19
CA ARG A 495 2.43 13.23 -16.17
C ARG A 495 2.28 11.70 -16.13
N GLN A 496 1.84 11.18 -14.99
CA GLN A 496 1.58 9.75 -14.86
C GLN A 496 0.40 9.33 -15.76
N SER A 497 0.52 8.15 -16.37
CA SER A 497 -0.51 7.53 -17.20
C SER A 497 -1.36 6.51 -16.43
N LEU A 498 -1.35 6.60 -15.10
CA LEU A 498 -2.14 5.72 -14.24
C LEU A 498 -3.60 6.17 -14.27
N ILE A 499 -4.51 5.21 -14.01
CA ILE A 499 -5.95 5.49 -13.85
C ILE A 499 -6.17 6.54 -12.76
N LYS A 500 -5.38 6.42 -11.68
CA LYS A 500 -5.25 7.43 -10.64
C LYS A 500 -3.77 7.78 -10.42
N ALA A 501 -3.42 9.05 -10.59
CA ALA A 501 -2.11 9.59 -10.35
C ALA A 501 -1.92 9.86 -8.85
N VAL A 502 -1.08 9.06 -8.21
CA VAL A 502 -0.72 9.21 -6.79
C VAL A 502 0.80 9.09 -6.62
N PRO A 503 1.39 9.72 -5.60
CA PRO A 503 2.79 9.45 -5.26
C PRO A 503 2.94 7.98 -4.87
N LEU A 504 3.92 7.30 -5.45
CA LEU A 504 4.20 5.90 -5.21
C LEU A 504 5.63 5.76 -4.68
N ASN A 505 5.83 4.83 -3.73
CA ASN A 505 7.18 4.45 -3.30
C ASN A 505 7.74 3.44 -4.31
N GLU A 506 8.39 3.99 -5.34
CA GLU A 506 8.86 3.25 -6.51
C GLU A 506 10.14 2.45 -6.20
N ARG A 507 10.21 1.21 -6.71
CA ARG A 507 11.49 0.49 -6.83
C ARG A 507 12.09 0.78 -8.21
N TYR A 508 13.41 0.85 -8.30
CA TYR A 508 14.08 1.16 -9.56
C TYR A 508 14.85 -0.04 -10.10
N ILE A 509 14.68 -0.30 -11.40
CA ILE A 509 15.39 -1.37 -12.11
C ILE A 509 16.14 -0.73 -13.27
N ILE A 510 17.44 -1.01 -13.37
CA ILE A 510 18.27 -0.59 -14.50
C ILE A 510 18.06 -1.59 -15.63
N SER A 511 17.73 -1.11 -16.82
CA SER A 511 17.53 -1.91 -18.02
C SER A 511 17.97 -1.11 -19.26
N THR A 512 17.65 -1.61 -20.44
CA THR A 512 18.03 -1.03 -21.72
C THR A 512 16.80 -0.79 -22.58
N CYS A 513 16.71 0.40 -23.19
CA CYS A 513 15.63 0.75 -24.10
C CYS A 513 15.77 -0.02 -25.43
N GLY A 514 14.77 -0.84 -25.77
CA GLY A 514 14.73 -1.63 -27.00
C GLY A 514 14.08 -0.93 -28.20
N LEU A 515 13.86 0.39 -28.16
CA LEU A 515 13.09 1.09 -29.21
C LEU A 515 13.90 1.46 -30.45
N CYS A 516 15.23 1.56 -30.36
CA CYS A 516 16.12 1.83 -31.49
C CYS A 516 17.55 1.32 -31.23
N SER A 517 18.39 1.38 -32.26
CA SER A 517 19.78 0.92 -32.25
C SER A 517 20.70 1.62 -31.23
N LYS A 518 20.28 2.74 -30.64
CA LYS A 518 21.08 3.44 -29.61
C LYS A 518 21.10 2.71 -28.27
N ALA A 519 20.14 1.82 -28.03
CA ALA A 519 20.04 0.98 -26.83
C ALA A 519 20.36 1.75 -25.53
N CYS A 520 19.69 2.89 -25.33
CA CYS A 520 19.98 3.79 -24.21
C CYS A 520 19.70 3.11 -22.86
N GLY A 521 20.52 3.44 -21.85
CA GLY A 521 20.37 2.91 -20.50
C GLY A 521 19.19 3.59 -19.82
N ILE A 522 18.28 2.79 -19.28
CA ILE A 522 17.08 3.27 -18.62
C ILE A 522 17.05 2.81 -17.17
N LYS A 523 16.51 3.68 -16.31
CA LYS A 523 16.14 3.39 -14.93
C LYS A 523 14.62 3.40 -14.85
N ALA A 524 14.02 2.22 -14.97
CA ALA A 524 12.58 2.04 -14.89
C ALA A 524 12.13 2.12 -13.42
N ALA A 525 11.22 3.04 -13.13
CA ALA A 525 10.51 3.09 -11.87
C ALA A 525 9.34 2.11 -11.92
N VAL A 526 9.26 1.22 -10.94
CA VAL A 526 8.30 0.12 -10.90
C VAL A 526 7.54 0.18 -9.57
N TYR A 527 6.23 -0.06 -9.64
CA TYR A 527 5.40 -0.29 -8.47
C TYR A 527 4.54 -1.55 -8.70
N GLY A 528 4.67 -2.54 -7.83
CA GLY A 528 4.12 -3.88 -8.07
C GLY A 528 4.65 -4.49 -9.39
N ASN A 529 3.73 -4.86 -10.28
CA ASN A 529 4.03 -5.38 -11.62
C ASN A 529 3.82 -4.35 -12.75
N ARG A 530 4.06 -3.07 -12.48
CA ARG A 530 3.83 -1.98 -13.46
C ARG A 530 4.99 -1.00 -13.47
N VAL A 531 5.43 -0.62 -14.67
CA VAL A 531 6.35 0.52 -14.86
C VAL A 531 5.52 1.81 -14.78
N VAL A 532 5.93 2.74 -13.94
CA VAL A 532 5.19 3.98 -13.68
C VAL A 532 5.87 5.21 -14.30
N ARG A 533 7.18 5.13 -14.56
CA ARG A 533 7.97 6.12 -15.34
C ARG A 533 9.36 5.58 -15.67
N VAL A 534 10.05 6.23 -16.61
CA VAL A 534 11.36 5.79 -17.13
C VAL A 534 12.39 6.90 -17.12
N LEU A 535 13.37 6.83 -16.22
CA LEU A 535 14.46 7.81 -16.10
C LEU A 535 15.69 7.40 -16.92
N PRO A 536 16.59 8.34 -17.28
CA PRO A 536 17.91 7.99 -17.78
C PRO A 536 18.74 7.25 -16.70
N ALA A 537 19.51 6.22 -17.09
CA ALA A 537 20.46 5.57 -16.20
C ALA A 537 21.75 6.42 -16.10
N LEU A 538 21.83 7.29 -15.09
CA LEU A 538 22.89 8.31 -14.92
C LEU A 538 24.17 7.81 -14.23
N ASP A 539 24.29 6.53 -13.90
CA ASP A 539 25.37 5.96 -13.07
C ASP A 539 26.64 5.54 -13.85
N THR A 540 26.60 5.62 -15.18
CA THR A 540 27.78 5.41 -16.03
C THR A 540 28.44 6.75 -16.38
N ARG A 541 29.77 6.78 -16.51
CA ARG A 541 30.54 8.00 -16.83
C ARG A 541 30.10 8.71 -18.13
N ASN A 542 29.28 8.05 -18.96
CA ASN A 542 28.62 8.56 -20.15
C ASN A 542 27.10 8.27 -20.07
N ALA A 543 26.39 8.97 -19.19
CA ALA A 543 24.96 8.81 -19.03
C ALA A 543 24.21 9.13 -20.33
N ASP A 544 23.41 8.19 -20.84
CA ASP A 544 22.61 8.45 -22.03
C ASP A 544 21.49 9.47 -21.72
N VAL A 545 21.32 10.45 -22.59
CA VAL A 545 20.12 11.30 -22.61
C VAL A 545 19.04 10.55 -23.38
N LEU A 546 17.90 10.30 -22.74
CA LEU A 546 16.76 9.66 -23.41
C LEU A 546 16.07 10.64 -24.36
N CYS A 547 15.67 10.13 -25.53
CA CYS A 547 14.74 10.85 -26.40
C CYS A 547 13.31 10.78 -25.85
N ARG A 548 12.38 11.56 -26.42
CA ARG A 548 10.96 11.56 -26.06
C ARG A 548 10.37 10.14 -26.00
N LYS A 549 10.68 9.28 -26.99
CA LYS A 549 10.19 7.90 -27.05
C LYS A 549 10.76 7.05 -25.90
N GLY A 550 12.07 7.08 -25.68
CA GLY A 550 12.69 6.34 -24.58
C GLY A 550 12.19 6.76 -23.20
N ARG A 551 11.80 8.03 -23.05
CA ARG A 551 11.28 8.59 -21.79
C ARG A 551 9.80 8.28 -21.54
N PHE A 552 8.95 8.36 -22.57
CA PHE A 552 7.48 8.36 -22.38
C PHE A 552 6.72 7.25 -23.12
N MET A 553 7.34 6.51 -24.04
CA MET A 553 6.62 5.51 -24.85
C MET A 553 6.27 4.23 -24.05
N TYR A 554 6.78 4.09 -22.82
CA TYR A 554 6.33 3.02 -21.91
C TYR A 554 4.81 3.09 -21.65
N ILE A 555 4.21 4.28 -21.73
CA ILE A 555 2.77 4.50 -21.57
C ILE A 555 1.99 3.70 -22.63
N ASP A 556 2.44 3.78 -23.88
CA ASP A 556 1.83 3.07 -24.99
C ASP A 556 2.19 1.59 -24.92
N VAL A 557 3.49 1.27 -24.79
CA VAL A 557 4.05 -0.09 -24.75
C VAL A 557 3.41 -0.96 -23.66
N LEU A 558 3.00 -0.36 -22.54
CA LEU A 558 2.36 -1.06 -21.42
C LEU A 558 0.89 -0.67 -21.24
N SER A 559 0.24 -0.18 -22.30
CA SER A 559 -1.17 0.19 -22.27
C SER A 559 -2.08 -1.02 -22.05
N SER A 560 -3.32 -0.75 -21.64
CA SER A 560 -4.34 -1.77 -21.41
C SER A 560 -4.74 -2.55 -22.66
N ASN A 561 -4.43 -2.03 -23.85
CA ASN A 561 -4.81 -2.61 -25.14
C ASN A 561 -3.81 -3.68 -25.63
N ARG A 562 -2.80 -4.01 -24.82
CA ARG A 562 -1.85 -5.09 -25.08
C ARG A 562 -2.57 -6.43 -25.25
N LEU A 563 -2.10 -7.25 -26.19
CA LEU A 563 -2.51 -8.65 -26.31
C LEU A 563 -2.11 -9.42 -25.05
N LYS A 564 -3.05 -10.20 -24.51
CA LYS A 564 -2.83 -11.06 -23.33
C LYS A 564 -2.93 -12.54 -23.66
N SER A 565 -3.58 -12.86 -24.77
CA SER A 565 -3.92 -14.22 -25.19
C SER A 565 -3.55 -14.42 -26.66
N ALA A 566 -3.47 -15.67 -27.10
CA ALA A 566 -3.28 -15.99 -28.51
C ALA A 566 -4.62 -16.06 -29.25
N TYR A 567 -4.59 -15.89 -30.57
CA TYR A 567 -5.76 -15.91 -31.43
C TYR A 567 -5.51 -16.76 -32.68
N ILE A 568 -6.53 -17.48 -33.13
CA ILE A 568 -6.57 -18.15 -34.44
C ILE A 568 -7.83 -17.65 -35.16
N ASN A 569 -7.67 -17.03 -36.34
CA ASN A 569 -8.77 -16.44 -37.12
C ASN A 569 -9.74 -15.65 -36.22
N ASP A 570 -9.20 -14.69 -35.46
CA ASP A 570 -9.92 -13.83 -34.49
C ASP A 570 -10.57 -14.54 -33.29
N THR A 571 -10.35 -15.84 -33.12
CA THR A 571 -10.84 -16.60 -31.96
C THR A 571 -9.74 -16.79 -30.92
N GLU A 572 -9.99 -16.33 -29.70
CA GLU A 572 -9.07 -16.47 -28.56
C GLU A 572 -8.80 -17.96 -28.25
N CYS A 573 -7.54 -18.29 -27.96
CA CYS A 573 -7.10 -19.64 -27.64
C CYS A 573 -5.80 -19.68 -26.82
N ASP A 574 -5.46 -20.87 -26.32
CA ASP A 574 -4.19 -21.11 -25.65
C ASP A 574 -2.99 -20.97 -26.60
N VAL A 575 -1.89 -20.43 -26.08
CA VAL A 575 -0.62 -20.24 -26.79
C VAL A 575 -0.14 -21.54 -27.45
N ASP A 576 -0.20 -22.67 -26.74
CA ASP A 576 0.26 -23.96 -27.28
C ASP A 576 -0.57 -24.41 -28.50
N LYS A 577 -1.88 -24.15 -28.47
CA LYS A 577 -2.81 -24.46 -29.56
C LYS A 577 -2.54 -23.57 -30.78
N ALA A 578 -2.35 -22.27 -30.57
CA ALA A 578 -1.96 -21.33 -31.62
C ALA A 578 -0.62 -21.71 -32.26
N CYS A 579 0.39 -22.06 -31.45
CA CYS A 579 1.67 -22.54 -31.95
C CYS A 579 1.51 -23.81 -32.80
N GLY A 580 0.69 -24.78 -32.36
CA GLY A 580 0.38 -25.98 -33.13
C GLY A 580 -0.24 -25.67 -34.49
N TYR A 581 -1.25 -24.80 -34.51
CA TYR A 581 -1.90 -24.35 -35.75
C TYR A 581 -0.91 -23.68 -36.71
N ILE A 582 -0.04 -22.81 -36.20
CA ILE A 582 1.00 -22.16 -37.01
C ILE A 582 1.90 -23.20 -37.69
N ILE A 583 2.39 -24.20 -36.94
CA ILE A 583 3.27 -25.23 -37.51
C ILE A 583 2.53 -26.08 -38.56
N GLU A 584 1.26 -26.44 -38.31
CA GLU A 584 0.46 -27.21 -39.27
C GLU A 584 0.27 -26.47 -40.59
N GLU A 585 -0.06 -25.19 -40.56
CA GLU A 585 -0.24 -24.37 -41.76
C GLU A 585 1.10 -24.14 -42.49
N ILE A 586 2.19 -23.92 -41.76
CA ILE A 586 3.54 -23.83 -42.36
C ILE A 586 3.93 -25.14 -43.07
N ARG A 587 3.52 -26.30 -42.54
CA ARG A 587 3.80 -27.62 -43.15
C ARG A 587 2.94 -27.87 -44.40
N LYS A 588 1.73 -27.32 -44.48
CA LYS A 588 0.84 -27.42 -45.67
C LYS A 588 1.32 -26.58 -46.84
N ASN A 589 2.05 -25.50 -46.57
CA ASN A 589 2.52 -24.56 -47.57
C ASN A 589 3.89 -24.94 -48.15
N THR A 590 3.98 -25.03 -49.49
CA THR A 590 5.21 -25.36 -50.23
C THR A 590 5.86 -24.16 -50.92
N GLY A 591 5.21 -22.99 -50.89
CA GLY A 591 5.74 -21.76 -51.45
C GLY A 591 6.82 -21.10 -50.58
N LYS A 592 7.27 -19.91 -50.97
CA LYS A 592 8.32 -19.18 -50.27
C LYS A 592 7.84 -18.79 -48.87
N LYS A 593 8.67 -19.07 -47.87
CA LYS A 593 8.42 -18.75 -46.46
C LYS A 593 9.35 -17.63 -46.03
N VAL A 594 8.80 -16.62 -45.38
CA VAL A 594 9.55 -15.48 -44.86
C VAL A 594 9.29 -15.34 -43.37
N VAL A 595 10.37 -15.19 -42.61
CA VAL A 595 10.33 -14.84 -41.19
C VAL A 595 10.85 -13.42 -41.05
N PHE A 596 10.02 -12.54 -40.49
CA PHE A 596 10.42 -11.18 -40.17
C PHE A 596 10.77 -11.08 -38.68
N VAL A 597 11.88 -10.44 -38.34
CA VAL A 597 12.29 -10.16 -36.94
C VAL A 597 12.53 -8.67 -36.72
N SER A 598 11.82 -8.10 -35.74
CA SER A 598 11.94 -6.70 -35.35
C SER A 598 13.29 -6.36 -34.75
N ALA A 599 13.80 -5.17 -35.04
CA ALA A 599 15.03 -4.64 -34.45
C ALA A 599 14.95 -4.40 -32.93
N GLY A 600 13.77 -4.54 -32.32
CA GLY A 600 13.57 -4.42 -30.87
C GLY A 600 13.78 -5.71 -30.07
N TYR A 601 14.17 -6.82 -30.72
CA TYR A 601 14.40 -8.11 -30.08
C TYR A 601 15.84 -8.19 -29.52
N THR A 602 16.01 -8.88 -28.39
CA THR A 602 17.34 -9.15 -27.83
C THR A 602 18.08 -10.18 -28.67
N ASN A 603 19.41 -10.21 -28.56
CA ASN A 603 20.27 -11.17 -29.25
C ASN A 603 19.79 -12.62 -29.04
N GLU A 604 19.36 -12.97 -27.82
CA GLU A 604 18.90 -14.31 -27.46
C GLU A 604 17.56 -14.68 -28.13
N LEU A 605 16.63 -13.72 -28.24
CA LEU A 605 15.37 -13.94 -28.96
C LEU A 605 15.61 -14.06 -30.46
N VAL A 606 16.51 -13.25 -31.02
CA VAL A 606 16.91 -13.34 -32.43
C VAL A 606 17.51 -14.73 -32.71
N ASP A 607 18.39 -15.24 -31.86
CA ASP A 607 18.97 -16.59 -32.02
C ASP A 607 17.89 -17.68 -32.08
N LYS A 608 16.88 -17.61 -31.21
CA LYS A 608 15.74 -18.55 -31.24
C LYS A 608 14.90 -18.42 -32.52
N VAL A 609 14.66 -17.19 -32.99
CA VAL A 609 13.96 -16.94 -34.26
C VAL A 609 14.74 -17.51 -35.44
N LEU A 610 16.08 -17.42 -35.45
CA LEU A 610 16.92 -18.00 -36.49
C LEU A 610 16.84 -19.53 -36.51
N VAL A 611 16.85 -20.17 -35.34
CA VAL A 611 16.66 -21.62 -35.21
C VAL A 611 15.30 -22.04 -35.75
N PHE A 612 14.24 -21.30 -35.38
CA PHE A 612 12.89 -21.54 -35.89
C PHE A 612 12.83 -21.40 -37.42
N ALA A 613 13.39 -20.33 -37.97
CA ALA A 613 13.35 -20.05 -39.40
C ALA A 613 14.11 -21.10 -40.23
N ASP A 614 15.30 -21.52 -39.77
CA ASP A 614 16.08 -22.59 -40.40
C ASP A 614 15.29 -23.91 -40.41
N ALA A 615 14.64 -24.24 -39.30
CA ALA A 615 13.87 -25.47 -39.17
C ALA A 615 12.64 -25.54 -40.10
N ILE A 616 12.05 -24.40 -40.47
CA ILE A 616 10.93 -24.34 -41.43
C ILE A 616 11.36 -24.06 -42.87
N GLY A 617 12.66 -23.83 -43.10
CA GLY A 617 13.23 -23.47 -44.40
C GLY A 617 12.82 -22.07 -44.87
N ALA A 618 12.69 -21.11 -43.95
CA ALA A 618 12.28 -19.73 -44.25
C ALA A 618 13.48 -18.80 -44.45
N GLU A 619 13.29 -17.79 -45.30
CA GLU A 619 14.21 -16.66 -45.44
C GLU A 619 13.98 -15.68 -44.28
N VAL A 620 15.06 -15.32 -43.57
CA VAL A 620 14.98 -14.38 -42.44
C VAL A 620 15.29 -12.96 -42.91
N VAL A 621 14.38 -12.06 -42.55
CA VAL A 621 14.44 -10.64 -42.84
C VAL A 621 14.37 -9.84 -41.53
N SER A 622 15.16 -8.77 -41.42
CA SER A 622 15.08 -7.83 -40.31
C SER A 622 15.05 -6.39 -40.80
N GLY A 623 14.39 -5.50 -40.04
CA GLY A 623 14.36 -4.07 -40.33
C GLY A 623 13.57 -3.24 -39.31
N ALA A 624 13.66 -1.91 -39.46
CA ALA A 624 12.81 -0.93 -38.79
C ALA A 624 12.08 -0.11 -39.86
N LEU A 625 10.80 -0.37 -40.09
CA LEU A 625 10.03 0.32 -41.13
C LEU A 625 9.78 1.78 -40.77
N GLY A 626 10.00 2.69 -41.74
CA GLY A 626 9.60 4.10 -41.65
C GLY A 626 10.67 5.10 -41.17
N GLN A 627 11.94 4.70 -40.98
CA GLN A 627 13.04 5.65 -40.78
C GLN A 627 14.01 5.59 -41.96
N LYS A 628 14.40 6.76 -42.51
CA LYS A 628 15.58 6.86 -43.38
C LYS A 628 16.77 6.32 -42.60
N GLN A 629 17.34 5.20 -43.03
CA GLN A 629 18.65 4.79 -42.55
C GLN A 629 19.65 5.84 -43.03
N SER A 630 20.15 6.68 -42.10
CA SER A 630 21.44 7.32 -42.30
C SER A 630 22.53 6.25 -42.16
N GLU A 631 23.69 6.43 -42.79
CA GLU A 631 24.82 5.48 -42.78
C GLU A 631 25.25 5.04 -41.35
N ASP A 632 24.85 5.78 -40.31
CA ASP A 632 25.11 5.50 -38.89
C ASP A 632 24.06 4.59 -38.18
N ASN A 633 23.00 4.14 -38.85
CA ASN A 633 21.84 3.44 -38.24
C ASN A 633 21.70 1.96 -38.65
N THR A 634 22.80 1.23 -38.80
CA THR A 634 22.75 -0.23 -38.97
C THR A 634 22.32 -0.89 -37.66
N ALA A 635 21.29 -1.75 -37.69
CA ALA A 635 21.01 -2.64 -36.56
C ALA A 635 22.11 -3.71 -36.51
N PHE A 636 22.89 -3.74 -35.43
CA PHE A 636 23.95 -4.72 -35.22
C PHE A 636 23.38 -5.91 -34.45
N PHE A 637 23.43 -7.10 -35.05
CA PHE A 637 23.03 -8.34 -34.39
C PHE A 637 24.27 -9.20 -34.13
N GLY A 638 24.58 -9.42 -32.84
CA GLY A 638 25.55 -10.42 -32.38
C GLY A 638 27.04 -10.04 -32.52
N VAL A 639 27.73 -9.91 -31.39
CA VAL A 639 29.19 -10.05 -31.32
C VAL A 639 29.51 -11.26 -30.45
N ASN A 640 30.34 -12.18 -30.94
CA ASN A 640 31.15 -13.03 -30.08
C ASN A 640 32.63 -12.73 -30.33
N GLU A 641 33.52 -13.30 -29.52
CA GLU A 641 34.97 -13.00 -29.42
C GLU A 641 35.77 -13.07 -30.75
N PHE A 642 35.13 -13.44 -31.87
CA PHE A 642 35.71 -13.56 -33.21
C PHE A 642 35.13 -12.62 -34.28
N GLY A 643 34.30 -11.64 -33.91
CA GLY A 643 33.71 -10.67 -34.84
C GLY A 643 32.31 -11.05 -35.35
N LEU A 644 31.58 -10.04 -35.87
CA LEU A 644 30.18 -10.09 -36.32
C LEU A 644 29.84 -11.39 -37.07
N ARG A 645 28.93 -12.20 -36.50
CA ARG A 645 28.47 -13.45 -37.13
C ARG A 645 27.10 -13.25 -37.76
N MET A 646 27.03 -12.54 -38.90
CA MET A 646 25.84 -12.57 -39.77
C MET A 646 25.85 -13.84 -40.63
N LYS A 647 25.39 -14.97 -40.09
CA LYS A 647 25.06 -16.13 -40.95
C LYS A 647 23.55 -16.20 -41.14
N GLY A 648 23.08 -15.81 -42.33
CA GLY A 648 21.74 -16.15 -42.83
C GLY A 648 20.67 -15.06 -42.81
N ILE A 649 20.88 -13.91 -42.13
CA ILE A 649 19.93 -12.79 -42.19
C ILE A 649 20.22 -11.95 -43.44
N LYS A 650 19.25 -11.85 -44.35
CA LYS A 650 19.26 -10.80 -45.37
C LYS A 650 18.66 -9.54 -44.75
N ALA A 651 19.51 -8.56 -44.46
CA ALA A 651 19.04 -7.22 -44.17
C ALA A 651 18.61 -6.58 -45.50
N PHE A 652 17.33 -6.28 -45.69
CA PHE A 652 16.94 -5.38 -46.76
C PHE A 652 17.33 -3.97 -46.33
N GLU A 653 18.15 -3.30 -47.13
CA GLU A 653 18.59 -1.91 -46.89
C GLU A 653 17.41 -0.92 -46.90
N ASP A 654 16.29 -1.29 -47.53
CA ASP A 654 15.01 -0.59 -47.44
C ASP A 654 13.80 -1.53 -47.31
N ALA A 655 12.73 -1.03 -46.67
CA ALA A 655 11.45 -1.73 -46.57
C ALA A 655 10.75 -1.95 -47.93
N ALA A 656 11.20 -1.26 -48.98
CA ALA A 656 10.60 -1.30 -50.30
C ALA A 656 10.86 -2.65 -51.00
N SER A 657 12.01 -3.27 -50.74
CA SER A 657 12.40 -4.54 -51.33
C SER A 657 11.54 -5.73 -50.87
N LEU A 658 11.26 -5.85 -49.56
CA LEU A 658 10.33 -6.87 -49.03
C LEU A 658 8.90 -6.61 -49.51
N LYS A 659 8.49 -5.33 -49.54
CA LYS A 659 7.18 -4.92 -50.05
C LYS A 659 7.00 -5.35 -51.52
N GLU A 660 8.02 -5.18 -52.35
CA GLU A 660 7.97 -5.57 -53.76
C GLU A 660 7.80 -7.08 -53.95
N GLU A 661 8.47 -7.92 -53.14
CA GLU A 661 8.29 -9.39 -53.20
C GLU A 661 6.89 -9.83 -52.75
N ILE A 662 6.33 -9.20 -51.72
CA ILE A 662 4.97 -9.47 -51.26
C ILE A 662 3.93 -9.01 -52.30
N GLU A 663 4.11 -7.83 -52.89
CA GLU A 663 3.22 -7.30 -53.93
C GLU A 663 3.25 -8.14 -55.21
N LYS A 664 4.39 -8.76 -55.54
CA LYS A 664 4.51 -9.72 -56.66
C LYS A 664 3.86 -11.07 -56.40
N GLY A 665 3.48 -11.36 -55.14
CA GLY A 665 2.87 -12.64 -54.74
C GLY A 665 3.90 -13.77 -54.60
N ASP A 666 5.18 -13.44 -54.42
CA ASP A 666 6.25 -14.42 -54.31
C ASP A 666 6.34 -15.07 -52.92
N VAL A 667 5.61 -14.53 -51.92
CA VAL A 667 5.64 -14.97 -50.51
C VAL A 667 4.31 -15.62 -50.12
N SER A 668 4.32 -16.92 -49.84
CA SER A 668 3.12 -17.68 -49.43
C SER A 668 2.90 -17.69 -47.92
N VAL A 669 3.99 -17.69 -47.14
CA VAL A 669 3.95 -17.75 -45.67
C VAL A 669 4.76 -16.60 -45.09
N LEU A 670 4.15 -15.85 -44.17
CA LEU A 670 4.81 -14.80 -43.41
C LEU A 670 4.59 -15.03 -41.92
N VAL A 671 5.69 -15.15 -41.18
CA VAL A 671 5.69 -15.14 -39.71
C VAL A 671 6.46 -13.92 -39.23
N SER A 672 5.78 -12.99 -38.56
CA SER A 672 6.39 -11.77 -38.03
C SER A 672 6.59 -11.86 -36.53
N PHE A 673 7.82 -11.68 -36.07
CA PHE A 673 8.17 -11.53 -34.66
C PHE A 673 8.41 -10.04 -34.37
N GLY A 674 7.40 -9.40 -33.79
CA GLY A 674 7.27 -7.96 -33.57
C GLY A 674 6.49 -7.22 -34.67
N ASP A 675 6.18 -5.93 -34.43
CA ASP A 675 5.28 -5.12 -35.25
C ASP A 675 5.97 -3.97 -36.01
N PRO A 676 6.39 -4.19 -37.27
CA PRO A 676 6.73 -3.03 -38.09
C PRO A 676 6.09 -3.02 -39.48
N LEU A 677 5.28 -4.01 -39.87
CA LEU A 677 4.73 -4.09 -41.23
C LEU A 677 3.60 -3.10 -41.55
N ASP A 678 3.37 -2.12 -40.66
CA ASP A 678 2.44 -1.01 -40.87
C ASP A 678 2.75 -0.28 -42.21
N GLY A 679 1.79 -0.30 -43.13
CA GLY A 679 1.91 0.34 -44.45
C GLY A 679 2.31 -0.60 -45.61
N ILE A 680 2.49 -1.90 -45.36
CA ILE A 680 2.61 -2.93 -46.40
C ILE A 680 1.27 -3.68 -46.52
N SER A 681 0.73 -3.83 -47.74
CA SER A 681 -0.41 -4.72 -47.97
C SER A 681 0.07 -6.18 -47.96
N LEU A 682 -0.63 -7.03 -47.20
CA LEU A 682 -0.34 -8.45 -47.07
C LEU A 682 -1.46 -9.31 -47.68
N ASP A 683 -2.23 -8.74 -48.62
CA ASP A 683 -3.41 -9.39 -49.19
C ASP A 683 -3.03 -10.60 -50.05
N ASN A 684 -1.83 -10.58 -50.65
CA ASN A 684 -1.30 -11.65 -51.49
C ASN A 684 -0.60 -12.77 -50.68
N VAL A 685 -0.52 -12.66 -49.36
CA VAL A 685 0.11 -13.69 -48.50
C VAL A 685 -0.95 -14.67 -48.03
N GLU A 686 -0.77 -15.96 -48.34
CA GLU A 686 -1.74 -17.01 -48.04
C GLU A 686 -1.86 -17.31 -46.54
N PHE A 687 -0.73 -17.37 -45.83
CA PHE A 687 -0.70 -17.59 -44.39
C PHE A 687 0.11 -16.53 -43.64
N LYS A 688 -0.54 -15.88 -42.68
CA LYS A 688 -0.05 -14.74 -41.91
C LYS A 688 -0.10 -15.04 -40.42
N ALA A 689 1.05 -15.10 -39.77
CA ALA A 689 1.17 -15.26 -38.32
C ALA A 689 2.00 -14.13 -37.70
N PHE A 690 1.59 -13.62 -36.55
CA PHE A 690 2.26 -12.53 -35.85
C PHE A 690 2.51 -12.88 -34.39
N MET A 691 3.69 -12.58 -33.87
CA MET A 691 3.94 -12.43 -32.44
C MET A 691 4.05 -10.93 -32.18
N SER A 692 3.08 -10.37 -31.45
CA SER A 692 2.84 -8.94 -31.44
C SER A 692 2.42 -8.40 -30.06
N LEU A 693 2.70 -7.12 -29.80
CA LEU A 693 2.23 -6.45 -28.59
C LEU A 693 0.73 -6.10 -28.68
N TYR A 694 0.21 -5.85 -29.89
CA TYR A 694 -1.18 -5.41 -30.12
C TYR A 694 -1.83 -6.20 -31.26
N MET A 695 -3.15 -6.14 -31.41
CA MET A 695 -3.76 -6.80 -32.57
C MET A 695 -3.23 -6.18 -33.88
N PRO A 696 -2.65 -6.98 -34.81
CA PRO A 696 -2.15 -6.45 -36.08
C PRO A 696 -3.27 -5.81 -36.91
N LYS A 697 -2.96 -4.72 -37.62
CA LYS A 697 -3.95 -3.97 -38.43
C LYS A 697 -4.21 -4.54 -39.83
N HIS A 698 -3.66 -5.71 -40.13
CA HIS A 698 -3.79 -6.35 -41.44
C HIS A 698 -5.05 -7.23 -41.49
N GLU A 699 -5.72 -7.26 -42.64
CA GLU A 699 -6.87 -8.15 -42.84
C GLU A 699 -6.44 -9.61 -43.04
N GLY A 700 -7.27 -10.54 -42.57
CA GLY A 700 -7.07 -11.98 -42.76
C GLY A 700 -5.84 -12.55 -42.07
N VAL A 701 -5.47 -12.03 -40.89
CA VAL A 701 -4.40 -12.63 -40.07
C VAL A 701 -4.88 -13.97 -39.51
N ASN A 702 -4.12 -15.04 -39.76
CA ASN A 702 -4.55 -16.39 -39.43
C ASN A 702 -4.24 -16.74 -37.97
N ALA A 703 -3.12 -16.26 -37.43
CA ALA A 703 -2.73 -16.53 -36.06
C ALA A 703 -1.98 -15.34 -35.43
N VAL A 704 -2.26 -15.08 -34.16
CA VAL A 704 -1.59 -14.05 -33.37
C VAL A 704 -1.15 -14.63 -32.03
N LEU A 705 0.11 -14.43 -31.67
CA LEU A 705 0.70 -14.79 -30.39
C LEU A 705 1.02 -13.49 -29.61
N PRO A 706 0.81 -13.46 -28.28
CA PRO A 706 1.19 -12.30 -27.48
C PRO A 706 2.72 -12.17 -27.41
N ASP A 707 3.24 -10.95 -27.52
CA ASP A 707 4.67 -10.64 -27.39
C ASP A 707 4.97 -9.90 -26.08
N SER A 708 6.24 -9.96 -25.67
CA SER A 708 6.82 -9.27 -24.52
C SER A 708 7.60 -8.04 -24.96
N SER A 709 7.41 -6.93 -24.26
CA SER A 709 8.22 -5.72 -24.46
C SER A 709 9.60 -5.83 -23.82
N TYR A 710 10.47 -4.86 -24.13
CA TYR A 710 11.79 -4.74 -23.48
C TYR A 710 11.74 -4.48 -21.97
N PHE A 711 10.56 -4.22 -21.38
CA PHE A 711 10.37 -4.18 -19.92
C PHE A 711 10.08 -5.55 -19.30
N GLU A 712 9.77 -6.56 -20.12
CA GLU A 712 9.29 -7.88 -19.68
C GLU A 712 10.33 -8.98 -19.89
N ILE A 713 11.38 -8.70 -20.66
CA ILE A 713 12.40 -9.69 -21.06
C ILE A 713 13.77 -9.42 -20.44
N ASN A 714 14.52 -10.50 -20.25
CA ASN A 714 15.95 -10.44 -19.98
C ASN A 714 16.71 -10.79 -21.26
N GLY A 715 17.82 -10.10 -21.50
CA GLY A 715 18.68 -10.42 -22.64
C GLY A 715 19.70 -9.33 -22.91
N THR A 716 20.19 -9.29 -24.13
CA THR A 716 21.28 -8.41 -24.54
C THR A 716 20.91 -7.65 -25.81
N PHE A 717 21.09 -6.34 -25.80
CA PHE A 717 21.06 -5.50 -26.99
C PHE A 717 22.48 -5.12 -27.38
N THR A 718 22.80 -5.21 -28.67
CA THR A 718 24.10 -4.79 -29.20
C THR A 718 23.96 -3.38 -29.77
N ARG A 719 24.84 -2.44 -29.40
CA ARG A 719 24.90 -1.11 -30.03
C ARG A 719 26.29 -0.78 -30.53
N LYS A 720 26.34 0.13 -31.51
CA LYS A 720 27.57 0.80 -31.93
C LYS A 720 27.65 2.18 -31.32
N SER A 721 28.67 2.43 -30.52
CA SER A 721 28.94 3.68 -29.84
C SER A 721 29.40 4.75 -30.86
N GLU A 722 29.38 6.03 -30.46
CA GLU A 722 29.74 7.15 -31.36
C GLU A 722 31.21 7.10 -31.81
N ASP A 723 32.09 6.48 -31.04
CA ASP A 723 33.48 6.22 -31.39
C ASP A 723 33.69 5.00 -32.30
N GLY A 724 32.59 4.34 -32.70
CA GLY A 724 32.58 3.17 -33.57
C GLY A 724 32.82 1.84 -32.87
N THR A 725 32.99 1.83 -31.54
CA THR A 725 33.08 0.58 -30.76
C THR A 725 31.72 -0.12 -30.70
N VAL A 726 31.73 -1.44 -30.58
CA VAL A 726 30.49 -2.23 -30.40
C VAL A 726 30.43 -2.68 -28.96
N GLU A 727 29.31 -2.42 -28.30
CA GLU A 727 29.09 -2.75 -26.90
C GLU A 727 27.75 -3.45 -26.70
N ASP A 728 27.77 -4.46 -25.82
CA ASP A 728 26.59 -5.19 -25.39
C ASP A 728 25.99 -4.54 -24.15
N ARG A 729 24.67 -4.42 -24.13
CA ARG A 729 23.91 -3.87 -23.02
C ARG A 729 22.84 -4.82 -22.55
N LYS A 730 22.87 -5.07 -21.25
CA LYS A 730 21.92 -5.97 -20.62
C LYS A 730 20.55 -5.30 -20.50
N ALA A 731 19.54 -5.96 -21.04
CA ALA A 731 18.15 -5.71 -20.70
C ALA A 731 17.78 -6.59 -19.50
N ASN A 732 17.25 -5.97 -18.46
CA ASN A 732 16.69 -6.67 -17.30
C ASN A 732 15.17 -6.50 -17.32
N ALA A 733 14.45 -7.59 -17.09
CA ALA A 733 13.01 -7.56 -16.95
C ALA A 733 12.62 -6.68 -15.75
N CYS A 734 11.88 -5.62 -16.02
CA CYS A 734 11.39 -4.67 -15.03
C CYS A 734 10.07 -5.15 -14.40
N ILE A 735 9.26 -5.83 -15.19
CA ILE A 735 7.96 -6.41 -14.80
C ILE A 735 7.85 -7.82 -15.36
N ARG A 736 6.89 -8.60 -14.84
CA ARG A 736 6.50 -9.89 -15.39
C ARG A 736 5.72 -9.71 -16.70
N PRO A 737 5.79 -10.68 -17.64
CA PRO A 737 5.05 -10.65 -18.89
C PRO A 737 3.55 -10.46 -18.71
N ILE A 738 2.98 -9.55 -19.49
CA ILE A 738 1.55 -9.36 -19.64
C ILE A 738 1.01 -10.57 -20.43
N GLY A 739 0.05 -11.28 -19.86
CA GLY A 739 -0.45 -12.56 -20.40
C GLY A 739 0.19 -13.81 -19.78
N GLY A 740 1.23 -13.65 -18.96
CA GLY A 740 1.78 -14.71 -18.12
C GLY A 740 2.79 -15.65 -18.79
N VAL A 741 3.03 -15.51 -20.09
CA VAL A 741 4.03 -16.26 -20.87
C VAL A 741 4.92 -15.26 -21.60
N ASP A 742 6.24 -15.42 -21.54
CA ASP A 742 7.18 -14.53 -22.23
C ASP A 742 7.48 -14.98 -23.68
N SER A 743 8.02 -14.08 -24.49
CA SER A 743 8.35 -14.34 -25.90
C SER A 743 9.37 -15.48 -26.08
N SER A 744 10.26 -15.66 -25.11
CA SER A 744 11.30 -16.69 -25.13
C SER A 744 10.68 -18.08 -24.97
N GLU A 745 9.71 -18.21 -24.06
CA GLU A 745 8.93 -19.44 -23.83
C GLU A 745 8.08 -19.79 -25.07
N ILE A 746 7.43 -18.80 -25.69
CA ILE A 746 6.64 -19.01 -26.92
C ILE A 746 7.52 -19.52 -28.06
N LEU A 747 8.71 -18.92 -28.24
CA LEU A 747 9.67 -19.37 -29.24
C LEU A 747 10.17 -20.79 -28.97
N ASP A 748 10.36 -21.18 -27.71
CA ASP A 748 10.72 -22.57 -27.35
C ASP A 748 9.61 -23.56 -27.73
N ILE A 749 8.35 -23.20 -27.50
CA ILE A 749 7.19 -24.01 -27.91
C ILE A 749 7.16 -24.17 -29.43
N LEU A 750 7.31 -23.07 -30.19
CA LEU A 750 7.36 -23.11 -31.66
C LEU A 750 8.51 -24.00 -32.15
N CYS A 751 9.74 -23.79 -31.66
CA CYS A 751 10.90 -24.60 -32.04
C CYS A 751 10.69 -26.09 -31.71
N GLY A 752 10.16 -26.39 -30.52
CA GLY A 752 9.86 -27.75 -30.08
C GLY A 752 8.86 -28.46 -30.99
N LYS A 753 7.79 -27.78 -31.40
CA LYS A 753 6.77 -28.33 -32.31
C LYS A 753 7.23 -28.50 -33.75
N VAL A 754 8.23 -27.73 -34.21
CA VAL A 754 8.82 -27.94 -35.54
C VAL A 754 9.69 -29.20 -35.56
N CYS A 755 10.45 -29.43 -34.49
CA CYS A 755 11.37 -30.56 -34.36
C CYS A 755 10.68 -31.90 -34.07
N GLY A 756 9.50 -31.88 -33.44
CA GLY A 756 8.63 -33.04 -33.21
C GLY A 756 7.72 -33.35 -34.40
#